data_AF-A0A940FMI1-F1
#
_entry.id   AF-A0A940FMI1-F1
#
_cell.length_a   1.000
_cell.length_b   1.000
_cell.length_c   1.000
_cell.angle_alpha   90.00
_cell.angle_beta   90.00
_cell.angle_gamma   90.00
#
_symmetry.space_group_name_H-M   'P 1'
#
loop_
_entity.id
_entity.type
_entity.pdbx_description
1 polymer ?
#
loop_
_entity_poly.entity_id
_entity_poly.type
_entity_poly.pdbx_seq_one_letter_code
_entity_poly.pdbx_strand_id
1 'polypeptide(L)'
;MFSYVVGWIALPLSRRAFPNHPALAWGLSKTIGLLLVGWVVWLAAVVGHVPFERPLVLVTTLALALAATGWTLWRDRIGLEQLGQALALRQERWFLAAFVGYLFIRGFNPDILWGEKLSDAMFLSALLHDSQVPPRDLWLAGETVNYYYFGYFLVAMIAKALGTPLGLAFNLALALLFALSTSGMAAILLAWLRPAEGDLKLKWIAAGLGFQFFLGNLAGGVRLIENAREVLAGPWERIGMGATRVLTFNNIPSPGSTISEFPSFTFLFADLHPHLIAIPFSFLYLAGAFNLLVGRVTWIFWALMALTVGSFAAMNSWEVPIAAFVLFTAACLGAAGSSAPIKRACLRGALVFGACAAGLAAFFPFFQHFVAPHGAKGIQLILDSRITLGSWLQHFGLFVFLAGTWLILRVRANKARLTLFGLPGWASGGLMLLLPALIAIVLRSPLLGLLSLGLVTLGGLLWVEKSPQIRFGLLSLALALAIAVGADLFSIHDHGNTIFKLYMPVWTLLSLGSVLALKEVLRWFADRPRAPRRVWKASFGTLVALALTFPLIAAGAWNGAYSRWRGVDGQAFLETRSPEEQQVLAWLSKQPPGDLLELHGPSWSEANRLSVFSGRPTWLGWVSHELLWHEGGPKATNVEGRRDALSAALEQGDAKAFERALTQSDARYILVGGPQQLSYVRDAMTQMPRHRLSTGFKGNWITVLVAEKL
;
A
#
# COMPACT_ATOMS: atom_id res chain seq x y z
N MET A 1 10.22 6.38 19.76
CA MET A 1 9.56 6.04 21.06
C MET A 1 8.08 5.75 20.91
N PHE A 2 7.27 6.62 20.30
CA PHE A 2 5.81 6.42 20.15
C PHE A 2 5.42 5.02 19.63
N SER A 3 6.06 4.55 18.54
CA SER A 3 5.79 3.21 17.97
C SER A 3 6.08 2.05 18.95
N TYR A 4 6.98 2.23 19.91
CA TYR A 4 7.25 1.24 20.96
C TYR A 4 6.15 1.24 22.03
N VAL A 5 5.63 2.42 22.38
CA VAL A 5 4.51 2.55 23.33
C VAL A 5 3.27 1.85 22.78
N VAL A 6 2.90 2.11 21.52
CA VAL A 6 1.75 1.41 20.91
C VAL A 6 2.01 -0.09 20.76
N GLY A 7 3.26 -0.50 20.48
CA GLY A 7 3.65 -1.92 20.51
C GLY A 7 3.46 -2.56 21.89
N TRP A 8 3.80 -1.85 22.96
CA TRP A 8 3.58 -2.30 24.33
C TRP A 8 2.09 -2.47 24.66
N ILE A 9 1.26 -1.51 24.25
CA ILE A 9 -0.21 -1.55 24.41
C ILE A 9 -0.78 -2.84 23.80
N ALA A 10 -0.36 -3.18 22.58
CA ALA A 10 -0.90 -4.32 21.85
C ALA A 10 -0.27 -5.67 22.21
N LEU A 11 0.89 -5.69 22.88
CA LEU A 11 1.63 -6.93 23.15
C LEU A 11 0.79 -8.01 23.89
N PRO A 12 -0.01 -7.69 24.93
CA PRO A 12 -0.80 -8.70 25.65
C PRO A 12 -1.90 -9.31 24.78
N LEU A 13 -2.50 -8.49 23.92
CA LEU A 13 -3.51 -8.93 22.94
C LEU A 13 -2.86 -9.77 21.84
N SER A 14 -1.72 -9.32 21.32
CA SER A 14 -0.95 -10.00 20.27
C SER A 14 -0.50 -11.40 20.71
N ARG A 15 -0.02 -11.56 21.95
CA ARG A 15 0.33 -12.87 22.52
C ARG A 15 -0.87 -13.82 22.62
N ARG A 16 -2.07 -13.29 22.87
CA ARG A 16 -3.30 -14.09 22.94
C ARG A 16 -3.93 -14.36 21.57
N ALA A 17 -3.70 -13.49 20.59
CA ALA A 17 -4.04 -13.74 19.20
C ALA A 17 -3.15 -14.83 18.60
N PHE A 18 -1.87 -14.85 18.97
CA PHE A 18 -0.85 -15.78 18.46
C PHE A 18 -0.16 -16.58 19.59
N PRO A 19 -0.90 -17.38 20.38
CA PRO A 19 -0.37 -18.03 21.58
C PRO A 19 0.79 -19.00 21.29
N ASN A 20 0.82 -19.59 20.10
CA ASN A 20 1.84 -20.55 19.69
C ASN A 20 3.01 -19.90 18.94
N HIS A 21 2.94 -18.59 18.66
CA HIS A 21 3.90 -17.91 17.79
C HIS A 21 4.41 -16.60 18.40
N PRO A 22 5.38 -16.67 19.34
CA PRO A 22 5.99 -15.49 19.95
C PRO A 22 6.59 -14.51 18.92
N ALA A 23 7.12 -15.02 17.80
CA ALA A 23 7.69 -14.19 16.73
C ALA A 23 6.63 -13.29 16.06
N LEU A 24 5.43 -13.83 15.80
CA LEU A 24 4.28 -13.07 15.31
C LEU A 24 3.82 -12.07 16.36
N ALA A 25 3.70 -12.52 17.61
CA ALA A 25 3.21 -11.69 18.70
C ALA A 25 4.06 -10.41 18.86
N TRP A 26 5.40 -10.56 18.85
CA TRP A 26 6.34 -9.44 18.93
C TRP A 26 6.43 -8.63 17.64
N GLY A 27 6.68 -9.27 16.51
CA GLY A 27 6.98 -8.57 15.26
C GLY A 27 5.79 -7.77 14.70
N LEU A 28 4.56 -8.16 15.05
CA LEU A 28 3.34 -7.46 14.64
C LEU A 28 2.78 -6.54 15.73
N SER A 29 3.34 -6.54 16.95
CA SER A 29 2.82 -5.75 18.08
C SER A 29 2.69 -4.26 17.75
N LYS A 30 3.68 -3.67 17.07
CA LYS A 30 3.64 -2.24 16.68
C LYS A 30 2.56 -1.95 15.65
N THR A 31 2.37 -2.83 14.66
CA THR A 31 1.31 -2.70 13.65
C THR A 31 -0.07 -2.85 14.29
N ILE A 32 -0.25 -3.84 15.16
CA ILE A 32 -1.50 -4.05 15.92
C ILE A 32 -1.78 -2.86 16.84
N GLY A 33 -0.74 -2.36 17.52
CA GLY A 33 -0.83 -1.21 18.41
C GLY A 33 -1.21 0.07 17.70
N LEU A 34 -0.57 0.34 16.56
CA LEU A 34 -0.91 1.49 15.72
C LEU A 34 -2.37 1.41 15.26
N LEU A 35 -2.81 0.23 14.83
CA LEU A 35 -4.19 0.02 14.40
C LEU A 35 -5.19 0.16 15.55
N LEU A 36 -4.91 -0.41 16.72
CA LEU A 36 -5.80 -0.38 17.88
C LEU A 36 -5.93 1.03 18.44
N VAL A 37 -4.81 1.71 18.70
CA VAL A 37 -4.84 3.09 19.21
C VAL A 37 -5.48 4.00 18.18
N GLY A 38 -5.10 3.88 16.91
CA GLY A 38 -5.66 4.65 15.81
C GLY A 38 -7.17 4.45 15.66
N TRP A 39 -7.65 3.23 15.75
CA TRP A 39 -9.09 2.94 15.67
C TRP A 39 -9.87 3.56 16.83
N VAL A 40 -9.36 3.50 18.07
CA VAL A 40 -10.03 4.12 19.23
C VAL A 40 -10.06 5.64 19.13
N VAL A 41 -8.93 6.26 18.74
CA VAL A 41 -8.86 7.73 18.53
C VAL A 41 -9.78 8.15 17.38
N TRP A 42 -9.81 7.40 16.28
CA TRP A 42 -10.67 7.66 15.14
C TRP A 42 -12.15 7.56 15.50
N LEU A 43 -12.56 6.51 16.23
CA LEU A 43 -13.93 6.36 16.71
C LEU A 43 -14.34 7.52 17.61
N ALA A 44 -13.47 7.94 18.52
CA ALA A 44 -13.72 9.08 19.41
C ALA A 44 -13.88 10.40 18.62
N ALA A 45 -13.10 10.58 17.55
CA ALA A 45 -13.19 11.77 16.70
C ALA A 45 -14.45 11.77 15.83
N VAL A 46 -14.74 10.66 15.13
CA VAL A 46 -15.85 10.58 14.18
C VAL A 46 -17.20 10.44 14.86
N VAL A 47 -17.31 9.57 15.87
CA VAL A 47 -18.59 9.27 16.55
C VAL A 47 -18.75 10.13 17.80
N GLY A 48 -17.66 10.32 18.55
CA GLY A 48 -17.69 11.12 19.77
C GLY A 48 -17.61 12.63 19.51
N HIS A 49 -17.38 13.06 18.26
CA HIS A 49 -17.15 14.45 17.87
C HIS A 49 -16.07 15.14 18.72
N VAL A 50 -15.13 14.37 19.27
CA VAL A 50 -14.02 14.90 20.05
C VAL A 50 -12.98 15.47 19.07
N PRO A 51 -12.51 16.73 19.24
CA PRO A 51 -11.50 17.30 18.37
C PRO A 51 -10.29 16.37 18.24
N PHE A 52 -9.94 16.01 17.01
CA PHE A 52 -8.79 15.19 16.67
C PHE A 52 -7.50 15.98 16.87
N GLU A 53 -7.16 16.21 18.12
CA GLU A 53 -6.01 17.01 18.53
C GLU A 53 -5.03 16.21 19.39
N ARG A 54 -3.86 16.78 19.60
CA ARG A 54 -2.79 16.17 20.42
C ARG A 54 -3.29 15.63 21.78
N PRO A 55 -4.16 16.32 22.55
CA PRO A 55 -4.66 15.80 23.82
C PRO A 55 -5.41 14.47 23.67
N LEU A 56 -6.31 14.35 22.67
CA LEU A 56 -7.07 13.12 22.44
C LEU A 56 -6.13 11.94 22.19
N VAL A 57 -5.10 12.14 21.35
CA VAL A 57 -4.14 11.09 21.03
C VAL A 57 -3.35 10.66 22.27
N LEU A 58 -2.82 11.62 23.03
CA LEU A 58 -1.97 11.32 24.20
C LEU A 58 -2.76 10.67 25.34
N VAL A 59 -3.95 11.19 25.66
CA VAL A 59 -4.82 10.64 26.72
C VAL A 59 -5.25 9.22 26.37
N THR A 60 -5.71 8.99 25.13
CA THR A 60 -6.11 7.65 24.67
C THR A 60 -4.92 6.68 24.72
N THR A 61 -3.75 7.09 24.24
CA THR A 61 -2.54 6.26 24.26
C THR A 61 -2.13 5.90 25.69
N LEU A 62 -2.16 6.88 26.61
CA LEU A 62 -1.82 6.66 28.02
C LEU A 62 -2.83 5.73 28.69
N ALA A 63 -4.13 5.96 28.51
CA ALA A 63 -5.19 5.13 29.08
C ALA A 63 -5.05 3.68 28.63
N LEU A 64 -4.83 3.44 27.34
CA LEU A 64 -4.62 2.10 26.79
C LEU A 64 -3.30 1.47 27.29
N ALA A 65 -2.23 2.25 27.48
CA ALA A 65 -0.98 1.76 28.03
C ALA A 65 -1.11 1.33 29.50
N LEU A 66 -1.83 2.11 30.30
CA LEU A 66 -2.15 1.77 31.69
C LEU A 66 -3.03 0.53 31.76
N ALA A 67 -4.07 0.44 30.92
CA ALA A 67 -4.93 -0.73 30.83
C ALA A 67 -4.18 -2.00 30.43
N ALA A 68 -3.32 -1.92 29.40
CA ALA A 68 -2.48 -3.03 28.96
C ALA A 68 -1.50 -3.46 30.06
N THR A 69 -0.85 -2.50 30.73
CA THR A 69 0.08 -2.77 31.83
C THR A 69 -0.64 -3.41 33.01
N GLY A 70 -1.76 -2.84 33.45
CA GLY A 70 -2.60 -3.41 34.52
C GLY A 70 -3.08 -4.82 34.20
N TRP A 71 -3.51 -5.08 32.96
CA TRP A 71 -3.87 -6.42 32.51
C TRP A 71 -2.70 -7.41 32.61
N THR A 72 -1.50 -7.02 32.15
CA THR A 72 -0.31 -7.90 32.23
C THR A 72 0.08 -8.23 33.67
N LEU A 73 0.03 -7.25 34.57
CA LEU A 73 0.36 -7.44 35.99
C LEU A 73 -0.68 -8.32 36.69
N TRP A 74 -1.97 -8.07 36.44
CA TRP A 74 -3.07 -8.80 37.07
C TRP A 74 -3.17 -10.24 36.59
N ARG A 75 -3.16 -10.45 35.27
CA ARG A 75 -3.56 -11.74 34.67
C ARG A 75 -2.38 -12.63 34.31
N ASP A 76 -1.29 -12.04 33.86
CA ASP A 76 -0.21 -12.81 33.25
C ASP A 76 0.94 -13.10 34.23
N ARG A 77 1.05 -12.37 35.36
CA ARG A 77 2.13 -12.50 36.37
C ARG A 77 3.53 -12.63 35.73
N ILE A 78 3.73 -11.97 34.59
CA ILE A 78 4.93 -12.14 33.75
C ILE A 78 6.10 -11.38 34.38
N GLY A 79 7.18 -12.08 34.69
CA GLY A 79 8.50 -11.46 34.82
C GLY A 79 9.04 -11.08 33.44
N LEU A 80 9.68 -9.91 33.31
CA LEU A 80 10.24 -9.39 32.04
C LEU A 80 11.20 -10.37 31.34
N GLU A 81 11.71 -11.37 32.04
CA GLU A 81 12.58 -12.43 31.52
C GLU A 81 11.84 -13.44 30.63
N GLN A 82 10.55 -13.71 30.91
CA GLN A 82 9.70 -14.63 30.12
C GLN A 82 9.21 -14.02 28.78
N LEU A 83 9.63 -12.80 28.47
CA LEU A 83 9.31 -12.09 27.23
C LEU A 83 10.10 -12.60 26.01
N GLY A 84 11.09 -13.49 26.21
CA GLY A 84 11.93 -13.98 25.12
C GLY A 84 12.82 -12.86 24.57
N GLN A 85 13.58 -12.21 25.45
CA GLN A 85 14.35 -11.00 25.20
C GLN A 85 15.21 -11.08 23.93
N ALA A 86 15.85 -12.22 23.66
CA ALA A 86 16.64 -12.41 22.44
C ALA A 86 15.81 -12.31 21.15
N LEU A 87 14.58 -12.84 21.14
CA LEU A 87 13.68 -12.75 19.98
C LEU A 87 13.14 -11.33 19.81
N ALA A 88 12.74 -10.69 20.91
CA ALA A 88 12.31 -9.30 20.91
C ALA A 88 13.43 -8.40 20.39
N LEU A 89 14.64 -8.49 20.96
CA LEU A 89 15.82 -7.75 20.53
C LEU A 89 16.16 -7.98 19.06
N ARG A 90 16.01 -9.21 18.55
CA ARG A 90 16.17 -9.46 17.11
C ARG A 90 15.14 -8.66 16.33
N GLN A 91 13.84 -8.82 16.60
CA GLN A 91 12.78 -8.09 15.89
C GLN A 91 12.99 -6.57 15.94
N GLU A 92 13.43 -6.04 17.09
CA GLU A 92 13.75 -4.62 17.21
C GLU A 92 14.95 -4.18 16.38
N ARG A 93 15.98 -5.03 16.24
CA ARG A 93 17.09 -4.76 15.31
C ARG A 93 16.62 -4.68 13.87
N TRP A 94 15.74 -5.58 13.41
CA TRP A 94 15.20 -5.53 12.05
C TRP A 94 14.39 -4.25 11.84
N PHE A 95 13.50 -3.94 12.77
CA PHE A 95 12.68 -2.72 12.71
C PHE A 95 13.55 -1.46 12.67
N LEU A 96 14.51 -1.33 13.59
CA LEU A 96 15.37 -0.15 13.67
C LEU A 96 16.29 -0.02 12.46
N ALA A 97 16.91 -1.12 12.01
CA ALA A 97 17.77 -1.11 10.84
C ALA A 97 16.98 -0.75 9.57
N ALA A 98 15.77 -1.27 9.40
CA ALA A 98 14.89 -0.92 8.29
C ALA A 98 14.46 0.55 8.35
N PHE A 99 14.07 1.05 9.53
CA PHE A 99 13.68 2.44 9.72
C PHE A 99 14.80 3.41 9.39
N VAL A 100 15.98 3.21 10.00
CA VAL A 100 17.15 4.09 9.79
C VAL A 100 17.70 3.97 8.37
N GLY A 101 17.79 2.75 7.84
CA GLY A 101 18.28 2.49 6.48
C GLY A 101 17.38 3.13 5.42
N TYR A 102 16.06 2.98 5.54
CA TYR A 102 15.12 3.62 4.62
C TYR A 102 15.15 5.14 4.76
N LEU A 103 15.17 5.67 5.98
CA LEU A 103 15.25 7.12 6.21
C LEU A 103 16.53 7.73 5.61
N PHE A 104 17.65 7.01 5.69
CA PHE A 104 18.91 7.41 5.06
C PHE A 104 18.78 7.49 3.53
N ILE A 105 18.25 6.45 2.88
CA ILE A 105 17.98 6.44 1.43
C ILE A 105 17.03 7.58 1.05
N ARG A 106 15.99 7.79 1.85
CA ARG A 106 14.96 8.79 1.61
C ARG A 106 15.51 10.21 1.65
N GLY A 107 16.56 10.45 2.45
CA GLY A 107 17.18 11.76 2.55
C GLY A 107 18.03 12.21 1.35
N PHE A 108 18.24 11.37 0.33
CA PHE A 108 18.80 11.81 -0.96
C PHE A 108 17.70 12.42 -1.87
N ASN A 109 16.54 11.79 -1.83
CA ASN A 109 15.30 12.06 -2.54
C ASN A 109 14.19 12.94 -1.88
N PRO A 110 14.33 13.71 -0.79
CA PRO A 110 13.25 13.90 0.21
C PRO A 110 11.96 14.60 -0.26
N ASP A 111 12.02 15.30 -1.40
CA ASP A 111 11.00 16.25 -1.85
C ASP A 111 9.60 15.62 -2.00
N ILE A 112 8.58 16.34 -1.51
CA ILE A 112 7.16 16.07 -1.78
C ILE A 112 6.81 16.71 -3.13
N LEU A 113 7.36 16.12 -4.18
CA LEU A 113 7.20 16.53 -5.56
C LEU A 113 7.10 15.29 -6.45
N TRP A 114 6.42 15.46 -7.60
CA TRP A 114 6.17 14.44 -8.61
C TRP A 114 5.18 13.35 -8.21
N GLY A 115 4.47 12.82 -9.20
CA GLY A 115 3.48 11.77 -9.00
C GLY A 115 2.34 12.23 -8.09
N GLU A 116 1.87 11.33 -7.23
CA GLU A 116 0.75 11.57 -6.31
C GLU A 116 1.22 11.98 -4.90
N LYS A 117 2.53 12.27 -4.70
CA LYS A 117 3.02 12.75 -3.41
C LYS A 117 2.32 14.02 -2.94
N LEU A 118 1.94 14.90 -3.87
CA LEU A 118 1.28 16.15 -3.51
C LEU A 118 -0.17 15.92 -3.05
N SER A 119 -0.92 15.03 -3.71
CA SER A 119 -2.27 14.66 -3.27
C SER A 119 -2.23 13.86 -1.95
N ASP A 120 -1.24 12.98 -1.77
CA ASP A 120 -1.03 12.31 -0.49
C ASP A 120 -0.69 13.29 0.64
N ALA A 121 0.14 14.29 0.34
CA ALA A 121 0.45 15.36 1.27
C ALA A 121 -0.76 16.26 1.53
N MET A 122 -1.67 16.43 0.56
CA MET A 122 -2.94 17.12 0.73
C MET A 122 -3.78 16.44 1.80
N PHE A 123 -4.02 15.13 1.69
CA PHE A 123 -4.78 14.36 2.68
C PHE A 123 -4.14 14.39 4.07
N LEU A 124 -2.81 14.23 4.13
CA LEU A 124 -2.09 14.30 5.40
C LEU A 124 -2.16 15.71 6.00
N SER A 125 -2.00 16.76 5.19
CA SER A 125 -2.08 18.15 5.64
C SER A 125 -3.47 18.51 6.15
N ALA A 126 -4.52 18.05 5.46
CA ALA A 126 -5.91 18.23 5.88
C ALA A 126 -6.12 17.71 7.31
N LEU A 127 -5.64 16.49 7.58
CA LEU A 127 -5.74 15.86 8.90
C LEU A 127 -4.85 16.52 9.97
N LEU A 128 -3.74 17.16 9.57
CA LEU A 128 -2.86 17.87 10.51
C LEU A 128 -3.44 19.22 10.94
N HIS A 129 -4.15 19.91 10.05
CA HIS A 129 -4.68 21.26 10.30
C HIS A 129 -6.15 21.28 10.71
N ASP A 130 -6.93 20.28 10.32
CA ASP A 130 -8.32 20.14 10.76
C ASP A 130 -8.42 19.29 12.02
N SER A 131 -9.35 19.69 12.90
CA SER A 131 -9.68 18.98 14.13
C SER A 131 -10.88 18.04 13.94
N GLN A 132 -11.65 18.21 12.87
CA GLN A 132 -12.81 17.38 12.54
C GLN A 132 -12.41 16.20 11.66
N VAL A 133 -13.17 15.10 11.78
CA VAL A 133 -12.97 13.88 10.98
C VAL A 133 -14.33 13.42 10.44
N PRO A 134 -14.50 13.24 9.12
CA PRO A 134 -13.53 13.47 8.04
C PRO A 134 -13.06 14.95 7.95
N PRO A 135 -11.80 15.20 7.58
CA PRO A 135 -11.26 16.56 7.49
C PRO A 135 -11.83 17.29 6.26
N ARG A 136 -11.76 18.63 6.26
CA ARG A 136 -12.05 19.43 5.05
C ARG A 136 -11.10 19.06 3.91
N ASP A 137 -11.65 19.07 2.70
CA ASP A 137 -10.85 18.88 1.49
C ASP A 137 -10.07 20.16 1.18
N LEU A 138 -8.74 20.07 1.10
CA LEU A 138 -7.93 21.27 0.83
C LEU A 138 -7.98 21.68 -0.64
N TRP A 139 -8.43 20.80 -1.53
CA TRP A 139 -8.57 21.06 -2.96
C TRP A 139 -10.02 21.20 -3.42
N LEU A 140 -10.98 21.16 -2.49
CA LEU A 140 -12.39 21.38 -2.80
C LEU A 140 -13.09 22.06 -1.61
N ALA A 141 -12.86 23.36 -1.45
CA ALA A 141 -13.40 24.14 -0.33
C ALA A 141 -14.92 23.95 -0.16
N GLY A 142 -15.35 23.80 1.09
CA GLY A 142 -16.74 23.50 1.46
C GLY A 142 -17.09 22.01 1.49
N GLU A 143 -16.24 21.13 0.96
CA GLU A 143 -16.42 19.68 1.03
C GLU A 143 -15.46 19.04 2.05
N THR A 144 -15.75 17.80 2.43
CA THR A 144 -14.85 16.95 3.22
C THR A 144 -14.13 15.96 2.32
N VAL A 145 -12.92 15.54 2.71
CA VAL A 145 -12.15 14.52 1.98
C VAL A 145 -13.01 13.27 1.72
N ASN A 146 -13.20 12.94 0.44
CA ASN A 146 -13.87 11.72 0.01
C ASN A 146 -12.89 10.69 -0.60
N TYR A 147 -11.99 10.18 0.23
CA TYR A 147 -11.01 9.16 -0.18
C TYR A 147 -10.62 8.25 1.00
N TYR A 148 -9.71 7.28 0.79
CA TYR A 148 -9.23 6.32 1.79
C TYR A 148 -8.39 6.96 2.91
N TYR A 149 -8.99 7.86 3.69
CA TYR A 149 -8.25 8.73 4.60
C TYR A 149 -7.73 8.04 5.87
N PHE A 150 -8.22 6.83 6.23
CA PHE A 150 -7.85 6.21 7.52
C PHE A 150 -6.35 5.88 7.61
N GLY A 151 -5.70 5.53 6.50
CA GLY A 151 -4.25 5.34 6.46
C GLY A 151 -3.49 6.61 6.82
N TYR A 152 -3.88 7.73 6.20
CA TYR A 152 -3.32 9.06 6.49
C TYR A 152 -3.65 9.50 7.93
N PHE A 153 -4.82 9.12 8.46
CA PHE A 153 -5.21 9.39 9.84
C PHE A 153 -4.24 8.73 10.83
N LEU A 154 -3.82 7.49 10.59
CA LEU A 154 -2.81 6.82 11.44
C LEU A 154 -1.47 7.58 11.43
N VAL A 155 -1.09 8.14 10.28
CA VAL A 155 0.12 8.97 10.14
C VAL A 155 -0.04 10.31 10.87
N ALA A 156 -1.14 11.01 10.62
CA ALA A 156 -1.47 12.29 11.24
C ALA A 156 -1.56 12.17 12.77
N MET A 157 -2.08 11.07 13.29
CA MET A 157 -2.16 10.79 14.72
C MET A 157 -0.76 10.80 15.36
N ILE A 158 0.21 10.13 14.73
CA ILE A 158 1.60 10.10 15.22
C ILE A 158 2.20 11.51 15.12
N ALA A 159 2.00 12.19 13.99
CA ALA A 159 2.54 13.53 13.77
C ALA A 159 1.98 14.57 14.75
N LYS A 160 0.67 14.58 15.04
CA LYS A 160 0.04 15.43 16.07
C LYS A 160 0.55 15.10 17.47
N ALA A 161 0.72 13.82 17.81
CA ALA A 161 1.27 13.42 19.12
C ALA A 161 2.68 14.00 19.36
N LEU A 162 3.50 14.00 18.31
CA LEU A 162 4.90 14.43 18.33
C LEU A 162 5.09 15.92 18.03
N GLY A 163 4.09 16.61 17.45
CA GLY A 163 4.24 17.99 16.97
C GLY A 163 5.10 18.09 15.71
N THR A 164 5.06 17.08 14.84
CA THR A 164 5.91 16.99 13.64
C THR A 164 5.26 17.74 12.47
N PRO A 165 5.98 18.67 11.79
CA PRO A 165 5.46 19.35 10.61
C PRO A 165 5.30 18.39 9.43
N LEU A 166 4.42 18.75 8.49
CA LEU A 166 4.04 17.91 7.33
C LEU A 166 5.25 17.36 6.55
N GLY A 167 6.24 18.20 6.22
CA GLY A 167 7.41 17.79 5.44
C GLY A 167 8.23 16.67 6.09
N LEU A 168 8.40 16.73 7.42
CA LEU A 168 9.06 15.67 8.19
C LEU A 168 8.14 14.46 8.40
N ALA A 169 6.86 14.71 8.71
CA ALA A 169 5.88 13.66 8.98
C ALA A 169 5.73 12.71 7.78
N PHE A 170 5.70 13.24 6.56
CA PHE A 170 5.57 12.47 5.33
C PHE A 170 6.69 11.43 5.17
N ASN A 171 7.96 11.86 5.24
CA ASN A 171 9.11 10.97 5.06
C ASN A 171 9.36 10.04 6.26
N LEU A 172 9.07 10.49 7.49
CA LEU A 172 9.11 9.63 8.67
C LEU A 172 8.04 8.53 8.63
N ALA A 173 6.86 8.83 8.06
CA ALA A 173 5.81 7.86 7.87
C ALA A 173 6.24 6.76 6.88
N LEU A 174 6.82 7.12 5.75
CA LEU A 174 7.35 6.16 4.78
C LEU A 174 8.37 5.21 5.43
N ALA A 175 9.31 5.76 6.22
CA ALA A 175 10.29 4.97 6.96
C ALA A 175 9.65 4.04 8.00
N LEU A 176 8.63 4.52 8.72
CA LEU A 176 7.87 3.72 9.67
C LEU A 176 7.14 2.56 8.97
N LEU A 177 6.44 2.85 7.87
CA LEU A 177 5.68 1.85 7.12
C LEU A 177 6.62 0.77 6.57
N PHE A 178 7.76 1.14 5.99
CA PHE A 178 8.80 0.20 5.54
C PHE A 178 9.31 -0.70 6.68
N ALA A 179 9.58 -0.11 7.85
CA ALA A 179 10.06 -0.83 9.02
C ALA A 179 9.02 -1.81 9.58
N LEU A 180 7.74 -1.40 9.62
CA LEU A 180 6.63 -2.27 10.03
C LEU A 180 6.43 -3.43 9.04
N SER A 181 6.52 -3.17 7.73
CA SER A 181 6.43 -4.22 6.70
C SER A 181 7.59 -5.21 6.80
N THR A 182 8.81 -4.72 7.02
CA THR A 182 9.99 -5.57 7.24
C THR A 182 9.84 -6.44 8.49
N SER A 183 9.38 -5.85 9.59
CA SER A 183 9.12 -6.56 10.85
C SER A 183 8.03 -7.63 10.68
N GLY A 184 6.95 -7.34 9.95
CA GLY A 184 5.87 -8.27 9.65
C GLY A 184 6.34 -9.48 8.84
N MET A 185 7.08 -9.24 7.75
CA MET A 185 7.66 -10.30 6.93
C MET A 185 8.63 -11.17 7.75
N ALA A 186 9.55 -10.53 8.50
CA ALA A 186 10.50 -11.25 9.35
C ALA A 186 9.79 -12.08 10.42
N ALA A 187 8.70 -11.58 11.01
CA ALA A 187 7.89 -12.30 12.00
C ALA A 187 7.28 -13.58 11.42
N ILE A 188 6.67 -13.50 10.23
CA ILE A 188 6.08 -14.65 9.55
C ILE A 188 7.17 -15.68 9.24
N LEU A 189 8.30 -15.26 8.66
CA LEU A 189 9.40 -16.15 8.33
C LEU A 189 10.00 -16.80 9.59
N LEU A 190 10.19 -16.05 10.69
CA LEU A 190 10.68 -16.59 11.96
C LEU A 190 9.73 -17.64 12.57
N ALA A 191 8.42 -17.40 12.49
CA ALA A 191 7.39 -18.32 12.97
C ALA A 191 7.24 -19.56 12.08
N TRP A 192 7.44 -19.39 10.78
CA TRP A 192 7.28 -20.44 9.78
C TRP A 192 8.49 -21.39 9.69
N LEU A 193 9.72 -20.86 9.80
CA LEU A 193 10.96 -21.63 9.68
C LEU A 193 11.23 -22.50 10.91
N ARG A 194 11.74 -23.72 10.70
CA ARG A 194 11.89 -24.73 11.76
C ARG A 194 12.95 -24.32 12.79
N PRO A 195 12.73 -24.55 14.11
CA PRO A 195 13.73 -24.22 15.14
C PRO A 195 15.12 -24.83 14.89
N ALA A 196 15.18 -26.08 14.39
CA ALA A 196 16.41 -26.80 14.08
C ALA A 196 17.31 -26.13 13.03
N GLU A 197 16.86 -25.05 12.38
CA GLU A 197 17.63 -24.34 11.36
C GLU A 197 18.62 -23.31 11.93
N GLY A 198 18.58 -23.04 13.24
CA GLY A 198 19.57 -22.20 13.92
C GLY A 198 19.87 -20.89 13.18
N ASP A 199 21.15 -20.64 12.93
CA ASP A 199 21.64 -19.43 12.24
C ASP A 199 21.27 -19.37 10.75
N LEU A 200 20.93 -20.51 10.11
CA LEU A 200 20.48 -20.51 8.72
C LEU A 200 19.13 -19.81 8.53
N LYS A 201 18.35 -19.63 9.61
CA LYS A 201 17.11 -18.84 9.56
C LYS A 201 17.36 -17.43 9.05
N LEU A 202 18.47 -16.80 9.45
CA LEU A 202 18.79 -15.43 9.06
C LEU A 202 18.92 -15.29 7.54
N LYS A 203 19.52 -16.29 6.88
CA LYS A 203 19.68 -16.33 5.42
C LYS A 203 18.34 -16.38 4.69
N TRP A 204 17.38 -17.16 5.20
CA TRP A 204 16.05 -17.27 4.61
C TRP A 204 15.20 -16.03 4.84
N ILE A 205 15.36 -15.39 6.00
CA ILE A 205 14.70 -14.11 6.26
C ILE A 205 15.27 -13.04 5.32
N ALA A 206 16.59 -12.95 5.19
CA ALA A 206 17.24 -12.05 4.24
C ALA A 206 16.78 -12.30 2.79
N ALA A 207 16.64 -13.55 2.38
CA ALA A 207 16.08 -13.89 1.06
C ALA A 207 14.63 -13.40 0.90
N GLY A 208 13.78 -13.61 1.90
CA GLY A 208 12.40 -13.13 1.88
C GLY A 208 12.27 -11.62 1.84
N LEU A 209 13.09 -10.90 2.61
CA LEU A 209 13.17 -9.44 2.51
C LEU A 209 13.72 -8.98 1.15
N GLY A 210 14.71 -9.70 0.62
CA GLY A 210 15.25 -9.49 -0.72
C GLY A 210 14.16 -9.54 -1.78
N PHE A 211 13.40 -10.63 -1.80
CA PHE A 211 12.27 -10.85 -2.70
C PHE A 211 11.17 -9.80 -2.56
N GLN A 212 10.84 -9.42 -1.32
CA GLN A 212 9.77 -8.47 -1.08
C GLN A 212 10.17 -7.03 -1.40
N PHE A 213 11.31 -6.56 -0.89
CA PHE A 213 11.59 -5.12 -0.80
C PHE A 213 12.80 -4.64 -1.61
N PHE A 214 13.68 -5.53 -2.05
CA PHE A 214 14.95 -5.12 -2.67
C PHE A 214 15.07 -5.51 -4.13
N LEU A 215 14.40 -6.56 -4.61
CA LEU A 215 14.41 -6.93 -6.02
C LEU A 215 13.34 -6.17 -6.82
N GLY A 216 13.67 -5.81 -8.05
CA GLY A 216 12.67 -5.43 -9.05
C GLY A 216 12.25 -6.60 -9.91
N ASN A 217 11.44 -6.33 -10.94
CA ASN A 217 11.13 -7.32 -11.95
C ASN A 217 12.26 -7.47 -12.99
N LEU A 218 12.11 -8.41 -13.94
CA LEU A 218 13.15 -8.72 -14.92
C LEU A 218 13.22 -7.70 -16.06
N ALA A 219 12.21 -6.84 -16.21
CA ALA A 219 12.07 -5.98 -17.38
C ALA A 219 13.21 -4.96 -17.50
N GLY A 220 13.69 -4.41 -16.38
CA GLY A 220 14.83 -3.49 -16.39
C GLY A 220 16.09 -4.13 -17.00
N GLY A 221 16.35 -5.39 -16.65
CA GLY A 221 17.49 -6.14 -17.16
C GLY A 221 17.33 -6.57 -18.60
N VAL A 222 16.10 -6.95 -19.00
CA VAL A 222 15.78 -7.26 -20.40
C VAL A 222 16.01 -6.03 -21.27
N ARG A 223 15.46 -4.86 -20.89
CA ARG A 223 15.67 -3.60 -21.63
C ARG A 223 17.15 -3.21 -21.71
N LEU A 224 17.92 -3.44 -20.64
CA LEU A 224 19.36 -3.17 -20.63
C LEU A 224 20.11 -4.06 -21.64
N ILE A 225 19.71 -5.32 -21.78
CA ILE A 225 20.28 -6.24 -22.78
C ILE A 225 19.88 -5.82 -24.20
N GLU A 226 18.64 -5.39 -24.40
CA GLU A 226 18.11 -4.99 -25.71
C GLU A 226 18.77 -3.70 -26.23
N ASN A 227 18.89 -2.66 -25.41
CA ASN A 227 19.51 -1.39 -25.81
C ASN A 227 20.15 -0.65 -24.63
N ALA A 228 21.34 -1.09 -24.22
CA ALA A 228 22.05 -0.50 -23.08
C ALA A 228 22.31 1.01 -23.23
N ARG A 229 22.62 1.48 -24.44
CA ARG A 229 22.93 2.90 -24.69
C ARG A 229 21.73 3.80 -24.41
N GLU A 230 20.56 3.44 -24.93
CA GLU A 230 19.33 4.20 -24.73
C GLU A 230 18.88 4.14 -23.27
N VAL A 231 18.99 2.98 -22.63
CA VAL A 231 18.61 2.77 -21.24
C VAL A 231 19.48 3.60 -20.29
N LEU A 232 20.80 3.61 -20.49
CA LEU A 232 21.72 4.34 -19.62
C LEU A 232 21.66 5.87 -19.82
N ALA A 233 21.08 6.34 -20.94
CA ALA A 233 20.86 7.77 -21.18
C ALA A 233 19.69 8.36 -20.36
N GLY A 234 18.72 7.53 -19.95
CA GLY A 234 17.60 7.94 -19.09
C GLY A 234 17.15 6.79 -18.18
N PRO A 235 17.95 6.41 -17.16
CA PRO A 235 17.71 5.16 -16.45
C PRO A 235 16.42 5.17 -15.63
N TRP A 236 16.00 6.32 -15.12
CA TRP A 236 14.74 6.44 -14.39
C TRP A 236 13.54 6.27 -15.32
N GLU A 237 13.54 6.91 -16.47
CA GLU A 237 12.44 6.82 -17.44
C GLU A 237 12.36 5.42 -18.04
N ARG A 238 13.51 4.81 -18.35
CA ARG A 238 13.60 3.55 -19.09
C ARG A 238 13.54 2.31 -18.21
N ILE A 239 14.20 2.31 -17.05
CA ILE A 239 14.13 1.20 -16.08
C ILE A 239 13.15 1.53 -14.97
N GLY A 240 13.20 2.71 -14.37
CA GLY A 240 12.33 3.09 -13.24
C GLY A 240 10.85 3.02 -13.61
N MET A 241 10.39 3.97 -14.43
CA MET A 241 9.02 4.06 -14.94
C MET A 241 8.70 2.96 -15.95
N GLY A 242 9.70 2.53 -16.73
CA GLY A 242 9.55 1.44 -17.70
C GLY A 242 9.37 0.05 -17.09
N ALA A 243 9.83 -0.19 -15.85
CA ALA A 243 9.62 -1.46 -15.15
C ALA A 243 8.20 -1.61 -14.60
N THR A 244 7.47 -0.53 -14.36
CA THR A 244 6.06 -0.61 -13.92
C THR A 244 5.09 -0.68 -15.09
N ARG A 245 5.53 -0.34 -16.31
CA ARG A 245 4.72 -0.34 -17.54
C ARG A 245 5.10 -1.49 -18.46
N VAL A 246 5.09 -2.70 -17.91
CA VAL A 246 5.56 -3.91 -18.61
C VAL A 246 4.40 -4.74 -19.12
N LEU A 247 3.30 -4.80 -18.38
CA LEU A 247 2.16 -5.67 -18.68
C LEU A 247 1.39 -5.16 -19.89
N THR A 248 1.37 -5.96 -20.96
CA THR A 248 0.69 -5.65 -22.22
C THR A 248 -0.48 -6.59 -22.46
N PHE A 249 -1.48 -6.13 -23.21
CA PHE A 249 -2.67 -6.90 -23.53
C PHE A 249 -2.64 -7.41 -24.98
N ASN A 250 -3.07 -8.65 -25.19
CA ASN A 250 -3.38 -9.17 -26.52
C ASN A 250 -4.54 -8.36 -27.14
N ASN A 251 -4.48 -8.13 -28.46
CA ASN A 251 -5.54 -7.50 -29.27
C ASN A 251 -5.83 -6.01 -29.01
N ILE A 252 -4.94 -5.29 -28.34
CA ILE A 252 -4.99 -3.83 -28.23
C ILE A 252 -3.73 -3.24 -28.90
N PRO A 253 -3.84 -2.36 -29.91
CA PRO A 253 -2.68 -1.68 -30.48
C PRO A 253 -1.92 -0.91 -29.39
N SER A 254 -0.60 -1.09 -29.32
CA SER A 254 0.29 -0.37 -28.39
C SER A 254 0.09 1.15 -28.57
N PRO A 255 -0.14 1.91 -27.48
CA PRO A 255 0.77 2.00 -26.34
C PRO A 255 0.25 1.37 -25.02
N GLY A 256 -0.75 0.49 -25.08
CA GLY A 256 -1.54 -0.03 -23.95
C GLY A 256 -0.83 -0.92 -22.90
N SER A 257 0.29 -0.48 -22.33
CA SER A 257 0.85 -1.07 -21.11
C SER A 257 0.13 -0.55 -19.87
N THR A 258 -0.28 -1.41 -18.95
CA THR A 258 -0.84 -0.99 -17.66
C THR A 258 0.25 -0.80 -16.61
N ILE A 259 -0.01 0.08 -15.64
CA ILE A 259 0.88 0.29 -14.49
C ILE A 259 0.69 -0.89 -13.53
N SER A 260 1.80 -1.54 -13.19
CA SER A 260 1.86 -2.56 -12.16
C SER A 260 3.12 -2.32 -11.33
N GLU A 261 2.90 -1.86 -10.11
CA GLU A 261 3.97 -1.64 -9.15
C GLU A 261 4.31 -2.92 -8.38
N PHE A 262 5.50 -2.91 -7.82
CA PHE A 262 6.02 -3.93 -6.91
C PHE A 262 6.68 -3.21 -5.72
N PRO A 263 6.85 -3.86 -4.56
CA PRO A 263 7.11 -3.13 -3.32
C PRO A 263 8.41 -2.32 -3.35
N SER A 264 9.47 -2.79 -4.02
CA SER A 264 10.71 -2.01 -4.16
C SER A 264 10.52 -0.74 -5.00
N PHE A 265 9.64 -0.74 -6.01
CA PHE A 265 9.26 0.48 -6.72
C PHE A 265 8.43 1.40 -5.83
N THR A 266 7.37 0.90 -5.21
CA THR A 266 6.47 1.72 -4.37
C THR A 266 7.23 2.44 -3.26
N PHE A 267 8.13 1.74 -2.57
CA PHE A 267 8.98 2.35 -1.54
C PHE A 267 10.07 3.28 -2.10
N LEU A 268 10.53 3.09 -3.34
CA LEU A 268 11.50 3.99 -3.97
C LEU A 268 10.83 5.27 -4.50
N PHE A 269 9.70 5.13 -5.18
CA PHE A 269 8.88 6.20 -5.69
C PHE A 269 8.37 7.09 -4.56
N ALA A 270 8.01 6.46 -3.43
CA ALA A 270 7.79 7.09 -2.14
C ALA A 270 6.61 8.07 -2.14
N ASP A 271 5.53 7.70 -2.82
CA ASP A 271 4.21 8.29 -2.57
C ASP A 271 3.61 7.67 -1.30
N LEU A 272 2.90 8.45 -0.50
CA LEU A 272 2.29 7.97 0.74
C LEU A 272 0.87 7.47 0.43
N HIS A 273 0.75 6.72 -0.67
CA HIS A 273 -0.53 6.36 -1.25
C HIS A 273 -1.17 5.18 -0.50
N PRO A 274 -2.50 4.95 -0.59
CA PRO A 274 -3.23 3.92 0.15
C PRO A 274 -2.66 2.50 0.03
N HIS A 275 -2.16 2.12 -1.15
CA HIS A 275 -1.57 0.79 -1.33
C HIS A 275 -0.25 0.64 -0.57
N LEU A 276 0.59 1.68 -0.50
CA LEU A 276 1.81 1.68 0.30
C LEU A 276 1.49 1.59 1.79
N ILE A 277 0.56 2.42 2.27
CA ILE A 277 0.14 2.42 3.69
C ILE A 277 -0.42 1.05 4.11
N ALA A 278 -1.11 0.36 3.21
CA ALA A 278 -1.71 -0.95 3.46
C ALA A 278 -0.68 -2.09 3.64
N ILE A 279 0.52 -2.00 3.06
CA ILE A 279 1.54 -3.07 3.07
C ILE A 279 1.83 -3.61 4.49
N PRO A 280 2.18 -2.80 5.50
CA PRO A 280 2.45 -3.33 6.85
C PRO A 280 1.25 -4.04 7.48
N PHE A 281 0.02 -3.62 7.16
CA PHE A 281 -1.19 -4.23 7.70
C PHE A 281 -1.56 -5.54 6.98
N SER A 282 -1.14 -5.73 5.72
CA SER A 282 -1.41 -6.99 5.00
C SER A 282 -0.72 -8.18 5.68
N PHE A 283 0.43 -7.95 6.30
CA PHE A 283 1.12 -8.95 7.12
C PHE A 283 0.30 -9.42 8.34
N LEU A 284 -0.73 -8.68 8.79
CA LEU A 284 -1.64 -9.13 9.85
C LEU A 284 -2.53 -10.29 9.37
N TYR A 285 -3.19 -10.16 8.21
CA TYR A 285 -4.02 -11.26 7.69
C TYR A 285 -3.17 -12.41 7.15
N LEU A 286 -1.96 -12.15 6.63
CA LEU A 286 -1.03 -13.20 6.22
C LEU A 286 -0.53 -14.03 7.42
N ALA A 287 -0.19 -13.36 8.53
CA ALA A 287 0.10 -14.04 9.79
C ALA A 287 -1.14 -14.76 10.35
N GLY A 288 -2.32 -14.17 10.15
CA GLY A 288 -3.60 -14.79 10.48
C GLY A 288 -3.83 -16.11 9.73
N ALA A 289 -3.59 -16.10 8.42
CA ALA A 289 -3.66 -17.27 7.56
C ALA A 289 -2.66 -18.36 7.99
N PHE A 290 -1.42 -17.98 8.31
CA PHE A 290 -0.44 -18.91 8.87
C PHE A 290 -0.94 -19.53 10.19
N ASN A 291 -1.43 -18.72 11.13
CA ASN A 291 -1.95 -19.20 12.42
C ASN A 291 -3.19 -20.10 12.25
N LEU A 292 -4.05 -19.87 11.25
CA LEU A 292 -5.20 -20.73 10.97
C LEU A 292 -4.79 -22.16 10.55
N LEU A 293 -3.65 -22.28 9.86
CA LEU A 293 -3.11 -23.57 9.42
C LEU A 293 -2.43 -24.35 10.55
N VAL A 294 -1.67 -23.67 11.42
CA VAL A 294 -0.71 -24.34 12.32
C VAL A 294 -0.92 -24.05 13.81
N GLY A 295 -1.74 -23.06 14.13
CA GLY A 295 -1.86 -22.48 15.46
C GLY A 295 -3.25 -22.67 16.09
N ARG A 296 -3.32 -22.25 17.36
CA ARG A 296 -4.58 -22.13 18.08
C ARG A 296 -5.22 -20.79 17.72
N VAL A 297 -6.53 -20.82 17.47
CA VAL A 297 -7.36 -19.63 17.26
C VAL A 297 -8.12 -19.31 18.54
N THR A 298 -8.16 -18.02 18.90
CA THR A 298 -8.86 -17.50 20.09
C THR A 298 -9.94 -16.50 19.65
N TRP A 299 -10.80 -16.05 20.55
CA TRP A 299 -11.73 -14.97 20.21
C TRP A 299 -10.99 -13.65 19.94
N ILE A 300 -9.86 -13.40 20.62
CA ILE A 300 -9.00 -12.22 20.39
C ILE A 300 -8.37 -12.27 18.99
N PHE A 301 -8.00 -13.47 18.51
CA PHE A 301 -7.58 -13.65 17.12
C PHE A 301 -8.66 -13.19 16.13
N TRP A 302 -9.92 -13.59 16.33
CA TRP A 302 -11.00 -13.19 15.44
C TRP A 302 -11.34 -11.69 15.54
N ALA A 303 -11.30 -11.12 16.74
CA ALA A 303 -11.44 -9.67 16.94
C ALA A 303 -10.33 -8.89 16.21
N LEU A 304 -9.10 -9.37 16.27
CA LEU A 304 -7.97 -8.78 15.54
C LEU A 304 -8.16 -8.90 14.02
N MET A 305 -8.62 -10.05 13.51
CA MET A 305 -8.92 -10.21 12.07
C MET A 305 -10.07 -9.31 11.62
N ALA A 306 -11.11 -9.13 12.46
CA ALA A 306 -12.20 -8.20 12.19
C ALA A 306 -11.69 -6.77 12.08
N LEU A 307 -10.90 -6.31 13.06
CA LEU A 307 -10.30 -4.97 13.04
C LEU A 307 -9.38 -4.79 11.82
N THR A 308 -8.59 -5.81 11.49
CA THR A 308 -7.69 -5.81 10.31
C THR A 308 -8.50 -5.64 9.02
N VAL A 309 -9.51 -6.47 8.78
CA VAL A 309 -10.34 -6.41 7.56
C VAL A 309 -11.12 -5.10 7.50
N GLY A 310 -11.73 -4.65 8.60
CA GLY A 310 -12.44 -3.38 8.67
C GLY A 310 -11.55 -2.19 8.31
N SER A 311 -10.31 -2.19 8.79
CA SER A 311 -9.35 -1.11 8.52
C SER A 311 -8.98 -0.98 7.06
N PHE A 312 -8.93 -2.09 6.31
CA PHE A 312 -8.74 -2.03 4.86
C PHE A 312 -9.87 -1.32 4.16
N ALA A 313 -11.10 -1.45 4.64
CA ALA A 313 -12.23 -0.80 4.00
C ALA A 313 -12.10 0.74 3.96
N ALA A 314 -11.46 1.33 4.98
CA ALA A 314 -11.21 2.77 5.09
C ALA A 314 -9.79 3.23 4.70
N MET A 315 -8.80 2.31 4.62
CA MET A 315 -7.42 2.65 4.21
C MET A 315 -7.06 2.23 2.79
N ASN A 316 -7.62 1.12 2.27
CA ASN A 316 -7.42 0.59 0.92
C ASN A 316 -8.42 -0.56 0.67
N SER A 317 -9.60 -0.23 0.14
CA SER A 317 -10.74 -1.14 0.05
C SER A 317 -10.47 -2.41 -0.76
N TRP A 318 -9.51 -2.39 -1.70
CA TRP A 318 -9.12 -3.52 -2.53
C TRP A 318 -8.54 -4.69 -1.73
N GLU A 319 -7.99 -4.44 -0.54
CA GLU A 319 -7.44 -5.47 0.35
C GLU A 319 -8.54 -6.25 1.10
N VAL A 320 -9.76 -5.73 1.20
CA VAL A 320 -10.88 -6.41 1.90
C VAL A 320 -11.20 -7.78 1.27
N PRO A 321 -11.52 -7.88 -0.04
CA PRO A 321 -11.80 -9.18 -0.66
C PRO A 321 -10.58 -10.11 -0.65
N ILE A 322 -9.36 -9.56 -0.72
CA ILE A 322 -8.11 -10.34 -0.68
C ILE A 322 -7.91 -10.96 0.69
N ALA A 323 -7.99 -10.17 1.76
CA ALA A 323 -7.87 -10.63 3.13
C ALA A 323 -8.94 -11.68 3.46
N ALA A 324 -10.19 -11.44 3.05
CA ALA A 324 -11.28 -12.41 3.23
C ALA A 324 -11.00 -13.74 2.51
N PHE A 325 -10.58 -13.68 1.24
CA PHE A 325 -10.24 -14.87 0.46
C PHE A 325 -9.08 -15.65 1.07
N VAL A 326 -7.98 -14.97 1.41
CA VAL A 326 -6.79 -15.57 2.03
C VAL A 326 -7.13 -16.25 3.37
N LEU A 327 -7.89 -15.57 4.24
CA LEU A 327 -8.30 -16.11 5.54
C LEU A 327 -9.27 -17.28 5.38
N PHE A 328 -10.22 -17.19 4.44
CA PHE A 328 -11.18 -18.26 4.18
C PHE A 328 -10.49 -19.54 3.68
N THR A 329 -9.60 -19.44 2.69
CA THR A 329 -8.86 -20.60 2.19
C THR A 329 -7.98 -21.22 3.27
N ALA A 330 -7.29 -20.40 4.08
CA ALA A 330 -6.50 -20.89 5.20
C ALA A 330 -7.36 -21.54 6.30
N ALA A 331 -8.53 -20.99 6.60
CA ALA A 331 -9.48 -21.55 7.55
C ALA A 331 -9.96 -22.96 7.15
N CYS A 332 -10.32 -23.13 5.87
CA CYS A 332 -10.73 -24.40 5.28
C CYS A 332 -9.59 -25.44 5.30
N LEU A 333 -8.39 -25.07 4.84
CA LEU A 333 -7.24 -25.98 4.83
C LEU A 333 -6.75 -26.36 6.23
N GLY A 334 -6.80 -25.41 7.18
CA GLY A 334 -6.45 -25.67 8.57
C GLY A 334 -7.42 -26.60 9.29
N ALA A 335 -8.63 -26.82 8.75
CA ALA A 335 -9.61 -27.75 9.29
C ALA A 335 -9.43 -29.20 8.77
N ALA A 336 -8.74 -29.38 7.63
CA ALA A 336 -8.65 -30.67 6.92
C ALA A 336 -7.98 -31.81 7.71
N GLY A 337 -7.18 -31.49 8.74
CA GLY A 337 -6.53 -32.49 9.60
C GLY A 337 -7.28 -32.83 10.89
N SER A 338 -8.50 -32.31 11.09
CA SER A 338 -9.29 -32.55 12.30
C SER A 338 -10.19 -33.79 12.19
N SER A 339 -10.69 -34.29 13.32
CA SER A 339 -11.61 -35.43 13.37
C SER A 339 -12.96 -35.17 12.66
N ALA A 340 -13.35 -33.90 12.51
CA ALA A 340 -14.55 -33.46 11.81
C ALA A 340 -14.22 -32.32 10.84
N PRO A 341 -13.52 -32.60 9.73
CA PRO A 341 -12.89 -31.59 8.89
C PRO A 341 -13.91 -30.65 8.23
N ILE A 342 -15.01 -31.19 7.72
CA ILE A 342 -16.07 -30.39 7.07
C ILE A 342 -16.74 -29.45 8.08
N LYS A 343 -17.20 -29.97 9.22
CA LYS A 343 -17.85 -29.15 10.27
C LYS A 343 -16.93 -28.03 10.76
N ARG A 344 -15.64 -28.33 10.97
CA ARG A 344 -14.66 -27.34 11.41
C ARG A 344 -14.33 -26.31 10.32
N ALA A 345 -14.29 -26.71 9.05
CA ALA A 345 -14.13 -25.80 7.92
C ALA A 345 -15.33 -24.85 7.82
N CYS A 346 -16.56 -25.35 7.87
CA CYS A 346 -17.78 -24.54 7.87
C CYS A 346 -17.81 -23.54 9.03
N LEU A 347 -17.50 -23.99 10.26
CA LEU A 347 -17.45 -23.11 11.43
C LEU A 347 -16.41 -22.01 11.27
N ARG A 348 -15.16 -22.36 10.89
CA ARG A 348 -14.11 -21.35 10.71
C ARG A 348 -14.40 -20.43 9.53
N GLY A 349 -14.99 -20.92 8.45
CA GLY A 349 -15.45 -20.11 7.32
C GLY A 349 -16.51 -19.11 7.75
N ALA A 350 -17.52 -19.55 8.51
CA ALA A 350 -18.54 -18.66 9.08
C ALA A 350 -17.91 -17.60 10.01
N LEU A 351 -16.88 -17.96 10.79
CA LEU A 351 -16.15 -17.00 11.61
C LEU A 351 -15.33 -15.99 10.79
N VAL A 352 -14.80 -16.37 9.63
CA VAL A 352 -14.18 -15.41 8.69
C VAL A 352 -15.22 -14.41 8.20
N PHE A 353 -16.39 -14.87 7.74
CA PHE A 353 -17.48 -13.98 7.33
C PHE A 353 -17.98 -13.09 8.47
N GLY A 354 -18.13 -13.66 9.67
CA GLY A 354 -18.49 -12.90 10.87
C GLY A 354 -17.45 -11.85 11.23
N ALA A 355 -16.16 -12.15 11.10
CA ALA A 355 -15.08 -11.18 11.30
C ALA A 355 -15.11 -10.07 10.24
N CYS A 356 -15.33 -10.40 8.96
CA CYS A 356 -15.50 -9.38 7.92
C CYS A 356 -16.70 -8.46 8.20
N ALA A 357 -17.86 -9.03 8.54
CA ALA A 357 -19.06 -8.26 8.88
C ALA A 357 -18.84 -7.36 10.11
N ALA A 358 -18.23 -7.90 11.17
CA ALA A 358 -17.89 -7.14 12.37
C ALA A 358 -16.87 -6.03 12.08
N GLY A 359 -15.90 -6.30 11.20
CA GLY A 359 -14.91 -5.32 10.76
C GLY A 359 -15.55 -4.16 9.98
N LEU A 360 -16.42 -4.46 9.02
CA LEU A 360 -17.15 -3.44 8.27
C LEU A 360 -18.08 -2.64 9.18
N ALA A 361 -18.73 -3.29 10.15
CA ALA A 361 -19.54 -2.60 11.16
C ALA A 361 -18.70 -1.67 12.05
N ALA A 362 -17.50 -2.09 12.46
CA ALA A 362 -16.58 -1.29 13.27
C ALA A 362 -16.04 -0.03 12.55
N PHE A 363 -16.13 -0.01 11.22
CA PHE A 363 -15.79 1.13 10.37
C PHE A 363 -17.02 1.75 9.69
N PHE A 364 -18.24 1.39 10.12
CA PHE A 364 -19.48 1.93 9.55
C PHE A 364 -19.52 3.46 9.46
N PRO A 365 -19.05 4.23 10.46
CA PRO A 365 -19.04 5.69 10.37
C PRO A 365 -18.27 6.26 9.18
N PHE A 366 -17.24 5.55 8.67
CA PHE A 366 -16.53 5.94 7.45
C PHE A 366 -17.47 5.96 6.24
N PHE A 367 -18.31 4.94 6.10
CA PHE A 367 -19.22 4.79 4.96
C PHE A 367 -20.39 5.77 4.96
N GLN A 368 -20.62 6.49 6.06
CA GLN A 368 -21.66 7.53 6.11
C GLN A 368 -21.29 8.77 5.28
N HIS A 369 -19.99 9.01 5.08
CA HIS A 369 -19.46 10.14 4.31
C HIS A 369 -18.81 9.70 2.99
N PHE A 370 -18.46 8.42 2.86
CA PHE A 370 -17.80 7.90 1.67
C PHE A 370 -18.76 7.78 0.48
N VAL A 371 -18.39 8.42 -0.63
CA VAL A 371 -19.00 8.24 -1.94
C VAL A 371 -18.07 7.40 -2.80
N ALA A 372 -18.62 6.43 -3.52
CA ALA A 372 -17.82 5.58 -4.42
C ALA A 372 -17.16 6.45 -5.51
N PRO A 373 -15.91 6.16 -5.91
CA PRO A 373 -15.25 6.92 -6.96
C PRO A 373 -16.01 6.89 -8.29
N HIS A 374 -15.93 7.98 -9.04
CA HIS A 374 -16.53 8.08 -10.37
C HIS A 374 -16.00 6.94 -11.28
N GLY A 375 -16.89 6.30 -12.04
CA GLY A 375 -16.52 5.22 -12.97
C GLY A 375 -16.39 3.83 -12.34
N ALA A 376 -16.63 3.65 -11.04
CA ALA A 376 -16.79 2.33 -10.43
C ALA A 376 -18.06 1.63 -10.98
N LYS A 377 -17.89 0.56 -11.76
CA LYS A 377 -19.00 -0.14 -12.44
C LYS A 377 -19.34 -1.51 -11.82
N GLY A 378 -18.81 -1.79 -10.63
CA GLY A 378 -18.90 -3.11 -10.01
C GLY A 378 -18.07 -4.16 -10.74
N ILE A 379 -18.24 -5.43 -10.38
CA ILE A 379 -17.44 -6.54 -10.94
C ILE A 379 -17.91 -6.83 -12.38
N GLN A 380 -17.00 -6.71 -13.34
CA GLN A 380 -17.21 -7.02 -14.74
C GLN A 380 -16.31 -8.16 -15.19
N LEU A 381 -16.82 -9.02 -16.07
CA LEU A 381 -16.03 -10.06 -16.72
C LEU A 381 -15.31 -9.46 -17.93
N ILE A 382 -14.01 -9.70 -18.02
CA ILE A 382 -13.18 -9.25 -19.12
C ILE A 382 -13.17 -10.35 -20.18
N LEU A 383 -13.58 -10.05 -21.41
CA LEU A 383 -13.61 -11.02 -22.50
C LEU A 383 -12.57 -10.74 -23.59
N ASP A 384 -12.27 -9.46 -23.84
CA ASP A 384 -11.60 -9.06 -25.08
C ASP A 384 -10.14 -8.63 -24.89
N SER A 385 -9.65 -8.54 -23.66
CA SER A 385 -8.25 -8.21 -23.34
C SER A 385 -7.63 -9.22 -22.38
N ARG A 386 -6.41 -9.68 -22.67
CA ARG A 386 -5.68 -10.68 -21.89
C ARG A 386 -4.23 -10.27 -21.75
N ILE A 387 -3.67 -10.40 -20.56
CA ILE A 387 -2.24 -10.13 -20.36
C ILE A 387 -1.40 -11.12 -21.17
N THR A 388 -0.36 -10.62 -21.84
CA THR A 388 0.54 -11.45 -22.61
C THR A 388 1.46 -12.27 -21.69
N LEU A 389 1.70 -13.54 -22.02
CA LEU A 389 2.59 -14.41 -21.24
C LEU A 389 4.01 -13.80 -21.13
N GLY A 390 4.52 -13.22 -22.22
CA GLY A 390 5.85 -12.61 -22.25
C GLY A 390 5.98 -11.45 -21.26
N SER A 391 5.03 -10.52 -21.24
CA SER A 391 5.06 -9.40 -20.29
C SER A 391 4.90 -9.86 -18.84
N TRP A 392 4.03 -10.84 -18.59
CA TRP A 392 3.84 -11.41 -17.26
C TRP A 392 5.09 -12.12 -16.74
N LEU A 393 5.82 -12.84 -17.61
CA LEU A 393 7.11 -13.45 -17.27
C LEU A 393 8.21 -12.42 -17.04
N GLN A 394 8.20 -11.27 -17.73
CA GLN A 394 9.12 -10.18 -17.37
C GLN A 394 8.79 -9.62 -15.98
N HIS A 395 7.51 -9.57 -15.61
CA HIS A 395 7.08 -9.07 -14.30
C HIS A 395 7.38 -10.06 -13.14
N PHE A 396 7.01 -11.34 -13.28
CA PHE A 396 7.09 -12.34 -12.20
C PHE A 396 8.10 -13.48 -12.44
N GLY A 397 8.88 -13.44 -13.51
CA GLY A 397 9.67 -14.60 -13.99
C GLY A 397 10.64 -15.20 -12.98
N LEU A 398 11.23 -14.40 -12.08
CA LEU A 398 12.07 -14.92 -10.99
C LEU A 398 11.28 -15.85 -10.06
N PHE A 399 10.09 -15.43 -9.64
CA PHE A 399 9.23 -16.23 -8.78
C PHE A 399 8.71 -17.46 -9.50
N VAL A 400 8.35 -17.33 -10.78
CA VAL A 400 7.89 -18.44 -11.63
C VAL A 400 8.99 -19.49 -11.78
N PHE A 401 10.24 -19.08 -11.99
CA PHE A 401 11.38 -20.00 -12.07
C PHE A 401 11.57 -20.79 -10.77
N LEU A 402 11.53 -20.11 -9.61
CA LEU A 402 11.67 -20.75 -8.29
C LEU A 402 10.50 -21.68 -7.98
N ALA A 403 9.27 -21.18 -8.09
CA ALA A 403 8.05 -21.93 -7.85
C ALA A 403 7.94 -23.11 -8.81
N GLY A 404 8.13 -22.90 -10.11
CA GLY A 404 8.09 -23.93 -11.15
C GLY A 404 9.11 -25.03 -10.92
N THR A 405 10.37 -24.68 -10.61
CA THR A 405 11.39 -25.69 -10.25
C THR A 405 10.92 -26.52 -9.06
N TRP A 406 10.46 -25.85 -7.99
CA TRP A 406 10.03 -26.54 -6.78
C TRP A 406 8.82 -27.45 -7.00
N LEU A 407 7.82 -26.99 -7.75
CA LEU A 407 6.63 -27.76 -8.09
C LEU A 407 6.98 -29.00 -8.92
N ILE A 408 7.87 -28.89 -9.90
CA ILE A 408 8.35 -30.04 -10.68
C ILE A 408 8.99 -31.09 -9.76
N LEU A 409 9.87 -30.67 -8.84
CA LEU A 409 10.50 -31.58 -7.89
C LEU A 409 9.48 -32.25 -6.95
N ARG A 410 8.47 -31.49 -6.53
CA ARG A 410 7.41 -31.96 -5.63
C ARG A 410 6.47 -32.96 -6.28
N VAL A 411 6.04 -32.69 -7.51
CA VAL A 411 5.22 -33.61 -8.30
C VAL A 411 5.98 -34.91 -8.55
N ARG A 412 7.27 -34.84 -8.91
CA ARG A 412 8.12 -36.03 -9.07
C ARG A 412 8.21 -36.85 -7.77
N ALA A 413 8.40 -36.20 -6.63
CA ALA A 413 8.48 -36.86 -5.33
C ALA A 413 7.15 -37.50 -4.88
N ASN A 414 6.00 -36.99 -5.36
CA ASN A 414 4.67 -37.44 -4.95
C ASN A 414 3.88 -38.14 -6.08
N LYS A 415 4.55 -38.58 -7.15
CA LYS A 415 3.90 -39.13 -8.36
C LYS A 415 2.90 -40.24 -8.04
N ALA A 416 3.23 -41.13 -7.10
CA ALA A 416 2.36 -42.23 -6.69
C ALA A 416 1.13 -41.80 -5.86
N ARG A 417 1.18 -40.63 -5.21
CA ARG A 417 0.07 -40.08 -4.38
C ARG A 417 -0.83 -39.12 -5.15
N LEU A 418 -0.37 -38.64 -6.30
CA LEU A 418 -1.09 -37.70 -7.17
C LEU A 418 -1.88 -38.42 -8.29
N THR A 419 -1.94 -39.75 -8.27
CA THR A 419 -2.81 -40.51 -9.18
C THR A 419 -4.28 -40.26 -8.84
N LEU A 420 -5.01 -39.68 -9.78
CA LEU A 420 -6.46 -39.44 -9.66
C LEU A 420 -7.20 -40.78 -9.72
N PHE A 421 -7.99 -41.09 -8.69
CA PHE A 421 -8.93 -42.22 -8.69
C PHE A 421 -8.33 -43.59 -9.10
N GLY A 422 -7.08 -43.88 -8.73
CA GLY A 422 -6.42 -45.14 -9.08
C GLY A 422 -6.01 -45.29 -10.55
N LEU A 423 -6.11 -44.21 -11.35
CA LEU A 423 -5.66 -44.21 -12.74
C LEU A 423 -4.12 -44.30 -12.83
N PRO A 424 -3.58 -44.91 -13.92
CA PRO A 424 -2.16 -44.83 -14.25
C PRO A 424 -1.71 -43.36 -14.34
N GLY A 425 -0.49 -43.06 -13.86
CA GLY A 425 0.00 -41.69 -13.76
C GLY A 425 0.02 -40.88 -15.07
N TRP A 426 0.03 -41.52 -16.23
CA TRP A 426 -0.08 -40.86 -17.53
C TRP A 426 -1.51 -40.36 -17.84
N ALA A 427 -2.54 -41.12 -17.43
CA ALA A 427 -3.94 -40.75 -17.61
C ALA A 427 -4.36 -39.64 -16.64
N SER A 428 -3.90 -39.70 -15.38
CA SER A 428 -4.08 -38.58 -14.43
C SER A 428 -3.37 -37.32 -14.91
N GLY A 429 -2.14 -37.44 -15.44
CA GLY A 429 -1.40 -36.33 -16.03
C GLY A 429 -2.11 -35.70 -17.23
N GLY A 430 -2.66 -36.53 -18.12
CA GLY A 430 -3.49 -36.07 -19.24
C GLY A 430 -4.69 -35.26 -18.77
N LEU A 431 -5.47 -35.79 -17.81
CA LEU A 431 -6.64 -35.11 -17.27
C LEU A 431 -6.30 -33.76 -16.59
N MET A 432 -5.17 -33.70 -15.88
CA MET A 432 -4.67 -32.46 -15.25
C MET A 432 -4.20 -31.41 -16.28
N LEU A 433 -3.91 -31.80 -17.52
CA LEU A 433 -3.51 -30.90 -18.61
C LEU A 433 -4.69 -30.47 -19.49
N LEU A 434 -5.73 -31.30 -19.61
CA LEU A 434 -6.88 -31.02 -20.48
C LEU A 434 -7.62 -29.73 -20.10
N LEU A 435 -7.96 -29.54 -18.83
CA LEU A 435 -8.66 -28.34 -18.38
C LEU A 435 -7.82 -27.06 -18.60
N PRO A 436 -6.54 -27.00 -18.18
CA PRO A 436 -5.66 -25.88 -18.51
C PRO A 436 -5.51 -25.60 -20.02
N ALA A 437 -5.38 -26.65 -20.84
CA ALA A 437 -5.28 -26.51 -22.29
C ALA A 437 -6.59 -25.96 -22.88
N LEU A 438 -7.74 -26.46 -22.42
CA LEU A 438 -9.05 -25.95 -22.82
C LEU A 438 -9.20 -24.47 -22.43
N ILE A 439 -8.81 -24.09 -21.21
CA ILE A 439 -8.81 -22.69 -20.76
C ILE A 439 -7.93 -21.82 -21.67
N ALA A 440 -6.72 -22.28 -22.00
CA ALA A 440 -5.81 -21.55 -22.88
C ALA A 440 -6.43 -21.30 -24.27
N ILE A 441 -7.10 -22.31 -24.83
CA ILE A 441 -7.72 -22.27 -26.15
C ILE A 441 -8.99 -21.41 -26.13
N VAL A 442 -9.93 -21.68 -25.21
CA VAL A 442 -11.24 -21.01 -25.14
C VAL A 442 -11.07 -19.53 -24.81
N LEU A 443 -10.21 -19.20 -23.84
CA LEU A 443 -9.98 -17.81 -23.42
C LEU A 443 -8.89 -17.12 -24.24
N ARG A 444 -8.31 -17.81 -25.24
CA ARG A 444 -7.21 -17.32 -26.08
C ARG A 444 -6.07 -16.71 -25.26
N SER A 445 -5.76 -17.33 -24.12
CA SER A 445 -4.78 -16.84 -23.14
C SER A 445 -3.87 -17.99 -22.68
N PRO A 446 -2.67 -18.11 -23.27
CA PRO A 446 -1.66 -19.06 -22.79
C PRO A 446 -1.30 -18.84 -21.32
N LEU A 447 -1.35 -17.60 -20.85
CA LEU A 447 -1.13 -17.24 -19.45
C LEU A 447 -2.18 -17.90 -18.55
N LEU A 448 -3.47 -17.74 -18.82
CA LEU A 448 -4.53 -18.34 -18.00
C LEU A 448 -4.45 -19.87 -17.98
N GLY A 449 -4.08 -20.49 -19.11
CA GLY A 449 -3.78 -21.91 -19.15
C GLY A 449 -2.65 -22.29 -18.20
N LEU A 450 -1.52 -21.58 -18.25
CA LEU A 450 -0.37 -21.84 -17.38
C LEU A 450 -0.70 -21.63 -15.89
N LEU A 451 -1.39 -20.54 -15.55
CA LEU A 451 -1.81 -20.25 -14.17
C LEU A 451 -2.78 -21.33 -13.66
N SER A 452 -3.73 -21.77 -14.50
CA SER A 452 -4.67 -22.85 -14.16
C SER A 452 -3.96 -24.18 -13.94
N LEU A 453 -2.96 -24.52 -14.77
CA LEU A 453 -2.11 -25.70 -14.56
C LEU A 453 -1.36 -25.61 -13.22
N GLY A 454 -0.83 -24.43 -12.89
CA GLY A 454 -0.20 -24.17 -11.60
C GLY A 454 -1.16 -24.39 -10.43
N LEU A 455 -2.39 -23.86 -10.53
CA LEU A 455 -3.43 -24.02 -9.51
C LEU A 455 -3.85 -25.47 -9.30
N VAL A 456 -4.11 -26.21 -10.38
CA VAL A 456 -4.44 -27.65 -10.31
C VAL A 456 -3.30 -28.44 -9.66
N THR A 457 -2.06 -28.14 -10.03
CA THR A 457 -0.87 -28.78 -9.45
C THR A 457 -0.74 -28.48 -7.96
N LEU A 458 -0.90 -27.22 -7.57
CA LEU A 458 -0.83 -26.77 -6.18
C LEU A 458 -1.95 -27.35 -5.33
N GLY A 459 -3.18 -27.42 -5.86
CA GLY A 459 -4.31 -28.06 -5.19
C GLY A 459 -4.07 -29.54 -4.90
N GLY A 460 -3.56 -30.28 -5.90
CA GLY A 460 -3.15 -31.67 -5.71
C GLY A 460 -2.04 -31.83 -4.67
N LEU A 461 -1.03 -30.96 -4.69
CA LEU A 461 0.06 -30.97 -3.70
C LEU A 461 -0.42 -30.63 -2.29
N LEU A 462 -1.31 -29.65 -2.14
CA LEU A 462 -1.92 -29.28 -0.85
C LEU A 462 -2.73 -30.42 -0.26
N TRP A 463 -3.40 -31.20 -1.12
CA TRP A 463 -4.17 -32.37 -0.71
C TRP A 463 -3.28 -33.47 -0.11
N VAL A 464 -2.14 -33.77 -0.75
CA VAL A 464 -1.26 -34.88 -0.33
C VAL A 464 -0.23 -34.49 0.73
N GLU A 465 0.17 -33.23 0.77
CA GLU A 465 1.18 -32.75 1.72
C GLU A 465 0.59 -32.74 3.14
N LYS A 466 1.36 -33.16 4.14
CA LYS A 466 0.95 -33.16 5.56
C LYS A 466 1.73 -32.16 6.40
N SER A 467 2.93 -31.80 5.96
CA SER A 467 3.79 -30.83 6.64
C SER A 467 3.16 -29.44 6.61
N PRO A 468 2.81 -28.85 7.77
CA PRO A 468 2.16 -27.55 7.81
C PRO A 468 3.03 -26.43 7.24
N GLN A 469 4.37 -26.54 7.37
CA GLN A 469 5.29 -25.57 6.79
C GLN A 469 5.24 -25.61 5.25
N ILE A 470 5.18 -26.81 4.67
CA ILE A 470 5.13 -26.93 3.21
C ILE A 470 3.76 -26.50 2.69
N ARG A 471 2.69 -26.85 3.40
CA ARG A 471 1.34 -26.38 3.10
C ARG A 471 1.24 -24.86 3.05
N PHE A 472 1.85 -24.15 4.00
CA PHE A 472 1.82 -22.68 3.96
C PHE A 472 2.50 -22.11 2.72
N GLY A 473 3.69 -22.61 2.35
CA GLY A 473 4.37 -22.15 1.12
C GLY A 473 3.60 -22.49 -0.16
N LEU A 474 3.01 -23.69 -0.24
CA LEU A 474 2.12 -24.07 -1.35
C LEU A 474 0.85 -23.20 -1.39
N LEU A 475 0.27 -22.89 -0.23
CA LEU A 475 -0.91 -22.03 -0.12
C LEU A 475 -0.58 -20.61 -0.58
N SER A 476 0.56 -20.04 -0.17
CA SER A 476 0.98 -18.71 -0.64
C SER A 476 1.09 -18.66 -2.16
N LEU A 477 1.71 -19.66 -2.79
CA LEU A 477 1.76 -19.76 -4.25
C LEU A 477 0.37 -19.92 -4.87
N ALA A 478 -0.50 -20.75 -4.29
CA ALA A 478 -1.84 -20.99 -4.82
C ALA A 478 -2.72 -19.74 -4.76
N LEU A 479 -2.67 -19.01 -3.65
CA LEU A 479 -3.37 -17.73 -3.48
C LEU A 479 -2.85 -16.69 -4.46
N ALA A 480 -1.53 -16.59 -4.65
CA ALA A 480 -0.94 -15.68 -5.64
C ALA A 480 -1.46 -15.96 -7.06
N LEU A 481 -1.45 -17.23 -7.50
CA LEU A 481 -1.96 -17.59 -8.83
C LEU A 481 -3.47 -17.38 -8.94
N ALA A 482 -4.24 -17.66 -7.88
CA ALA A 482 -5.69 -17.47 -7.89
C ALA A 482 -6.07 -15.98 -8.01
N ILE A 483 -5.38 -15.10 -7.28
CA ILE A 483 -5.58 -13.65 -7.38
C ILE A 483 -5.14 -13.15 -8.76
N ALA A 484 -4.03 -13.66 -9.31
CA ALA A 484 -3.58 -13.30 -10.66
C ALA A 484 -4.58 -13.72 -11.75
N VAL A 485 -5.17 -14.91 -11.64
CA VAL A 485 -6.26 -15.36 -12.52
C VAL A 485 -7.48 -14.45 -12.37
N GLY A 486 -7.86 -14.09 -11.14
CA GLY A 486 -8.95 -13.15 -10.89
C GLY A 486 -8.72 -11.78 -11.53
N ALA A 487 -7.50 -11.26 -11.46
CA ALA A 487 -7.13 -9.97 -12.04
C ALA A 487 -7.19 -9.93 -13.57
N ASP A 488 -6.89 -11.04 -14.25
CA ASP A 488 -6.98 -11.14 -15.72
C ASP A 488 -8.41 -11.47 -16.22
N LEU A 489 -9.27 -12.01 -15.33
CA LEU A 489 -10.66 -12.35 -15.64
C LEU A 489 -11.66 -11.25 -15.29
N PHE A 490 -11.42 -10.47 -14.25
CA PHE A 490 -12.38 -9.52 -13.72
C PHE A 490 -11.82 -8.11 -13.59
N SER A 491 -12.66 -7.10 -13.80
CA SER A 491 -12.38 -5.70 -13.45
C SER A 491 -13.45 -5.14 -12.52
N ILE A 492 -13.11 -4.15 -11.69
CA ILE A 492 -14.09 -3.42 -10.86
C ILE A 492 -14.35 -2.00 -11.40
N HIS A 493 -13.30 -1.38 -11.91
CA HIS A 493 -13.34 -0.04 -12.50
C HIS A 493 -12.85 -0.12 -13.94
N ASP A 494 -11.58 -0.45 -14.10
CA ASP A 494 -10.96 -0.81 -15.36
C ASP A 494 -9.93 -1.92 -15.13
N HIS A 495 -9.56 -2.61 -16.20
CA HIS A 495 -8.64 -3.75 -16.13
C HIS A 495 -7.28 -3.34 -15.55
N GLY A 496 -6.79 -2.14 -15.91
CA GLY A 496 -5.50 -1.65 -15.46
C GLY A 496 -5.45 -1.39 -13.96
N ASN A 497 -6.45 -0.68 -13.42
CA ASN A 497 -6.56 -0.45 -11.99
C ASN A 497 -6.73 -1.75 -11.20
N THR A 498 -7.50 -2.71 -11.72
CA THR A 498 -7.63 -4.02 -11.05
C THR A 498 -6.29 -4.76 -11.00
N ILE A 499 -5.51 -4.78 -12.08
CA ILE A 499 -4.16 -5.35 -12.08
C ILE A 499 -3.25 -4.61 -11.10
N PHE A 500 -3.23 -3.27 -11.18
CA PHE A 500 -2.42 -2.42 -10.31
C PHE A 500 -2.65 -2.71 -8.83
N LYS A 501 -3.92 -2.81 -8.41
CA LYS A 501 -4.28 -3.03 -7.00
C LYS A 501 -4.10 -4.49 -6.56
N LEU A 502 -4.34 -5.48 -7.42
CA LEU A 502 -4.27 -6.90 -7.05
C LEU A 502 -2.85 -7.49 -7.14
N TYR A 503 -1.95 -6.94 -7.95
CA TYR A 503 -0.62 -7.52 -8.15
C TYR A 503 0.35 -7.27 -6.99
N MET A 504 0.10 -6.25 -6.17
CA MET A 504 0.92 -5.98 -4.98
C MET A 504 0.82 -7.11 -3.92
N PRO A 505 -0.39 -7.60 -3.57
CA PRO A 505 -0.54 -8.82 -2.78
C PRO A 505 0.00 -10.08 -3.46
N VAL A 506 -0.15 -10.22 -4.79
CA VAL A 506 0.43 -11.36 -5.55
C VAL A 506 1.94 -11.40 -5.36
N TRP A 507 2.64 -10.27 -5.49
CA TRP A 507 4.08 -10.17 -5.26
C TRP A 507 4.47 -10.61 -3.84
N THR A 508 3.68 -10.20 -2.84
CA THR A 508 3.93 -10.54 -1.43
C THR A 508 3.76 -12.04 -1.16
N LEU A 509 2.71 -12.64 -1.69
CA LEU A 509 2.45 -14.07 -1.59
C LEU A 509 3.50 -14.91 -2.34
N LEU A 510 3.91 -14.48 -3.54
CA LEU A 510 5.01 -15.11 -4.28
C LEU A 510 6.33 -15.01 -3.52
N SER A 511 6.64 -13.85 -2.94
CA SER A 511 7.85 -13.66 -2.13
C SER A 511 7.90 -14.64 -0.95
N LEU A 512 6.80 -14.81 -0.22
CA LEU A 512 6.69 -15.81 0.85
C LEU A 512 6.88 -17.24 0.33
N GLY A 513 6.13 -17.64 -0.70
CA GLY A 513 6.21 -19.00 -1.28
C GLY A 513 7.59 -19.33 -1.85
N SER A 514 8.24 -18.35 -2.48
CA SER A 514 9.55 -18.51 -3.11
C SER A 514 10.70 -18.69 -2.12
N VAL A 515 10.59 -18.20 -0.87
CA VAL A 515 11.60 -18.51 0.17
C VAL A 515 11.66 -20.02 0.42
N LEU A 516 10.51 -20.67 0.56
CA LEU A 516 10.47 -22.12 0.75
C LEU A 516 10.88 -22.85 -0.53
N ALA A 517 10.43 -22.39 -1.69
CA ALA A 517 10.83 -22.98 -2.97
C ALA A 517 12.36 -22.99 -3.12
N LEU A 518 13.02 -21.85 -2.92
CA LEU A 518 14.47 -21.72 -2.98
C LEU A 518 15.16 -22.68 -2.00
N LYS A 519 14.70 -22.70 -0.76
CA LYS A 519 15.24 -23.57 0.30
C LYS A 519 15.15 -25.05 -0.05
N GLU A 520 13.99 -25.50 -0.50
CA GLU A 520 13.76 -26.91 -0.83
C GLU A 520 14.50 -27.33 -2.11
N VAL A 521 14.59 -26.44 -3.10
CA VAL A 521 15.39 -26.68 -4.31
C VAL A 521 16.87 -26.78 -3.97
N LEU A 522 17.41 -25.87 -3.16
CA LEU A 522 18.82 -25.91 -2.75
C LEU A 522 19.15 -27.16 -1.92
N ARG A 523 18.24 -27.60 -1.05
CA ARG A 523 18.36 -28.87 -0.33
C ARG A 523 18.37 -30.06 -1.29
N TRP A 524 17.44 -30.10 -2.24
CA TRP A 524 17.37 -31.18 -3.22
C TRP A 524 18.66 -31.31 -4.04
N PHE A 525 19.27 -30.17 -4.41
CA PHE A 525 20.55 -30.15 -5.14
C PHE A 525 21.78 -30.44 -4.28
N ALA A 526 21.67 -30.51 -2.94
CA ALA A 526 22.82 -30.76 -2.07
C ALA A 526 23.50 -32.09 -2.40
N ASP A 527 22.70 -33.12 -2.68
CA ASP A 527 23.15 -34.51 -2.88
C ASP A 527 23.10 -34.98 -4.34
N ARG A 528 23.13 -34.04 -5.31
CA ARG A 528 22.94 -34.32 -6.74
C ARG A 528 24.16 -33.94 -7.59
N PRO A 529 24.28 -34.49 -8.82
CA PRO A 529 25.40 -34.20 -9.71
C PRO A 529 25.65 -32.70 -9.90
N ARG A 530 26.92 -32.32 -9.99
CA ARG A 530 27.34 -30.91 -10.02
C ARG A 530 26.81 -30.15 -11.25
N ALA A 531 26.65 -30.81 -12.40
CA ALA A 531 26.24 -30.17 -13.65
C ALA A 531 24.84 -29.52 -13.58
N PRO A 532 23.73 -30.26 -13.31
CA PRO A 532 22.40 -29.64 -13.24
C PRO A 532 22.29 -28.61 -12.12
N ARG A 533 23.03 -28.81 -11.01
CA ARG A 533 23.12 -27.82 -9.92
C ARG A 533 23.80 -26.52 -10.38
N ARG A 534 24.89 -26.60 -11.15
CA ARG A 534 25.60 -25.43 -11.67
C ARG A 534 24.75 -24.67 -12.68
N VAL A 535 24.10 -25.38 -13.61
CA VAL A 535 23.18 -24.78 -14.58
C VAL A 535 22.05 -24.06 -13.87
N TRP A 536 21.38 -24.72 -12.91
CA TRP A 536 20.29 -24.10 -12.17
C TRP A 536 20.74 -22.86 -11.39
N LYS A 537 21.90 -22.92 -10.71
CA LYS A 537 22.47 -21.77 -9.99
C LYS A 537 22.84 -20.63 -10.93
N ALA A 538 23.37 -20.93 -12.12
CA ALA A 538 23.67 -19.92 -13.12
C ALA A 538 22.39 -19.24 -13.61
N SER A 539 21.35 -20.01 -13.98
CA SER A 539 20.05 -19.46 -14.36
C SER A 539 19.42 -18.61 -13.26
N PHE A 540 19.41 -19.09 -12.01
CA PHE A 540 18.94 -18.32 -10.87
C PHE A 540 19.74 -17.03 -10.67
N GLY A 541 21.07 -17.11 -10.74
CA GLY A 541 21.96 -15.96 -10.63
C GLY A 541 21.72 -14.92 -11.72
N THR A 542 21.50 -15.34 -12.97
CA THR A 542 21.14 -14.46 -14.08
C THR A 542 19.81 -13.76 -13.82
N LEU A 543 18.76 -14.48 -13.41
CA LEU A 543 17.46 -13.88 -13.12
C LEU A 543 17.54 -12.87 -11.96
N VAL A 544 18.33 -13.17 -10.91
CA VAL A 544 18.59 -12.23 -9.83
C VAL A 544 19.37 -11.01 -10.33
N ALA A 545 20.37 -11.17 -11.20
CA ALA A 545 21.10 -10.06 -11.78
C ALA A 545 20.20 -9.14 -12.62
N LEU A 546 19.27 -9.71 -13.40
CA LEU A 546 18.26 -8.95 -14.14
C LEU A 546 17.33 -8.19 -13.18
N ALA A 547 16.84 -8.84 -12.13
CA ALA A 547 15.99 -8.22 -11.11
C ALA A 547 16.69 -7.11 -10.32
N LEU A 548 18.01 -7.19 -10.16
CA LEU A 548 18.83 -6.18 -9.48
C LEU A 548 19.08 -4.93 -10.33
N THR A 549 18.80 -4.94 -11.62
CA THR A 549 18.97 -3.74 -12.46
C THR A 549 18.11 -2.57 -12.00
N PHE A 550 16.87 -2.82 -11.56
CA PHE A 550 15.99 -1.79 -11.01
C PHE A 550 16.58 -1.11 -9.76
N PRO A 551 16.85 -1.81 -8.65
CA PRO A 551 17.38 -1.18 -7.44
C PRO A 551 18.81 -0.65 -7.58
N LEU A 552 19.62 -1.17 -8.51
CA LEU A 552 21.01 -0.70 -8.66
C LEU A 552 21.14 0.48 -9.61
N ILE A 553 20.35 0.53 -10.69
CA ILE A 553 20.48 1.55 -11.74
C ILE A 553 19.39 2.62 -11.57
N ALA A 554 18.12 2.23 -11.59
CA ALA A 554 17.01 3.19 -11.52
C ALA A 554 16.93 3.89 -10.17
N ALA A 555 17.14 3.16 -9.06
CA ALA A 555 17.16 3.80 -7.74
C ALA A 555 18.34 4.76 -7.56
N GLY A 556 19.50 4.45 -8.16
CA GLY A 556 20.63 5.36 -8.21
C GLY A 556 20.26 6.65 -8.95
N ALA A 557 19.71 6.55 -10.15
CA ALA A 557 19.28 7.71 -10.93
C ALA A 557 18.22 8.55 -10.19
N TRP A 558 17.19 7.91 -9.63
CA TRP A 558 16.11 8.58 -8.89
C TRP A 558 16.59 9.33 -7.64
N ASN A 559 17.64 8.83 -6.99
CA ASN A 559 18.23 9.44 -5.80
C ASN A 559 19.46 10.32 -6.11
N GLY A 560 19.59 10.80 -7.35
CA GLY A 560 20.69 11.69 -7.74
C GLY A 560 22.07 11.07 -7.56
N ALA A 561 22.20 9.78 -7.93
CA ALA A 561 23.38 8.94 -7.76
C ALA A 561 23.89 8.85 -6.32
N TYR A 562 23.05 9.16 -5.32
CA TYR A 562 23.44 9.25 -3.91
C TYR A 562 24.58 10.26 -3.66
N SER A 563 24.69 11.27 -4.52
CA SER A 563 25.80 12.25 -4.49
C SER A 563 25.73 13.19 -3.30
N ARG A 564 24.53 13.58 -2.84
CA ARG A 564 24.33 14.51 -1.74
C ARG A 564 23.10 14.16 -0.91
N TRP A 565 23.28 13.97 0.39
CA TRP A 565 22.19 13.84 1.34
C TRP A 565 21.62 15.23 1.69
N ARG A 566 20.30 15.40 1.58
CA ARG A 566 19.59 16.69 1.65
C ARG A 566 18.73 16.87 2.91
N GLY A 567 18.74 15.92 3.83
CA GLY A 567 17.78 15.91 4.94
C GLY A 567 16.52 15.14 4.60
N VAL A 568 15.58 15.08 5.54
CA VAL A 568 14.32 14.32 5.40
C VAL A 568 13.09 15.22 5.39
N ASP A 569 13.28 16.53 5.45
CA ASP A 569 12.20 17.48 5.30
C ASP A 569 11.78 17.57 3.83
N GLY A 570 10.58 17.05 3.54
CA GLY A 570 10.03 17.03 2.21
C GLY A 570 9.59 18.38 1.64
N GLN A 571 9.60 19.45 2.45
CA GLN A 571 9.31 20.83 2.00
C GLN A 571 10.57 21.68 1.80
N ALA A 572 11.75 21.21 2.24
CA ALA A 572 13.00 21.97 2.18
C ALA A 572 13.41 22.37 0.74
N PHE A 573 12.91 21.68 -0.29
CA PHE A 573 13.17 22.05 -1.68
C PHE A 573 12.64 23.45 -2.04
N LEU A 574 11.60 23.95 -1.33
CA LEU A 574 11.04 25.28 -1.58
C LEU A 574 12.08 26.39 -1.38
N GLU A 575 13.01 26.22 -0.43
CA GLU A 575 14.10 27.17 -0.18
C GLU A 575 14.98 27.42 -1.40
N THR A 576 15.16 26.39 -2.23
CA THR A 576 16.08 26.44 -3.37
C THR A 576 15.35 26.58 -4.70
N ARG A 577 14.17 25.97 -4.86
CA ARG A 577 13.44 25.92 -6.13
C ARG A 577 12.30 26.94 -6.24
N SER A 578 11.69 27.32 -5.11
CA SER A 578 10.51 28.20 -5.07
C SER A 578 10.52 29.14 -3.84
N PRO A 579 11.56 29.98 -3.67
CA PRO A 579 11.74 30.79 -2.45
C PRO A 579 10.60 31.78 -2.20
N GLU A 580 9.95 32.29 -3.25
CA GLU A 580 8.77 33.16 -3.09
C GLU A 580 7.56 32.39 -2.52
N GLU A 581 7.33 31.13 -2.91
CA GLU A 581 6.28 30.31 -2.29
C GLU A 581 6.57 30.09 -0.80
N GLN A 582 7.83 29.87 -0.43
CA GLN A 582 8.22 29.76 0.98
C GLN A 582 7.94 31.06 1.76
N GLN A 583 8.23 32.23 1.16
CA GLN A 583 7.91 33.52 1.77
C GLN A 583 6.40 33.70 1.95
N VAL A 584 5.60 33.28 0.96
CA VAL A 584 4.13 33.28 1.05
C VAL A 584 3.64 32.37 2.17
N LEU A 585 4.17 31.15 2.30
CA LEU A 585 3.82 30.23 3.40
C LEU A 585 4.20 30.81 4.77
N ALA A 586 5.39 31.40 4.88
CA ALA A 586 5.85 32.07 6.10
C ALA A 586 4.98 33.29 6.44
N TRP A 587 4.47 34.00 5.44
CA TRP A 587 3.52 35.09 5.63
C TRP A 587 2.13 34.57 6.06
N LEU A 588 1.57 33.58 5.35
CA LEU A 588 0.27 32.96 5.62
C LEU A 588 0.18 32.35 7.03
N SER A 589 1.27 31.80 7.55
CA SER A 589 1.31 31.24 8.92
C SER A 589 1.11 32.29 10.02
N LYS A 590 1.34 33.57 9.72
CA LYS A 590 1.11 34.71 10.63
C LYS A 590 -0.25 35.36 10.45
N GLN A 591 -1.00 34.97 9.43
CA GLN A 591 -2.31 35.54 9.13
C GLN A 591 -3.44 34.77 9.83
N PRO A 592 -4.59 35.41 10.09
CA PRO A 592 -5.76 34.72 10.61
C PRO A 592 -6.20 33.52 9.74
N PRO A 593 -6.99 32.57 10.27
CA PRO A 593 -7.60 31.53 9.46
C PRO A 593 -8.44 32.11 8.30
N GLY A 594 -8.50 31.36 7.21
CA GLY A 594 -9.19 31.74 5.98
C GLY A 594 -8.69 30.96 4.77
N ASP A 595 -9.63 30.66 3.88
CA ASP A 595 -9.39 29.83 2.70
C ASP A 595 -8.70 30.63 1.59
N LEU A 596 -8.05 29.89 0.69
CA LEU A 596 -7.34 30.42 -0.47
C LEU A 596 -8.25 30.43 -1.70
N LEU A 597 -7.91 31.31 -2.65
CA LEU A 597 -8.36 31.24 -4.02
C LEU A 597 -7.12 31.20 -4.92
N GLU A 598 -6.72 30.01 -5.33
CA GLU A 598 -5.64 29.76 -6.30
C GLU A 598 -6.20 29.10 -7.56
N LEU A 599 -5.52 29.29 -8.69
CA LEU A 599 -5.89 28.64 -9.94
C LEU A 599 -5.76 27.11 -9.82
N HIS A 600 -6.68 26.37 -10.42
CA HIS A 600 -6.63 24.92 -10.49
C HIS A 600 -5.47 24.45 -11.37
N GLY A 601 -5.13 23.16 -11.28
CA GLY A 601 -4.11 22.56 -12.13
C GLY A 601 -4.48 21.17 -12.63
N PRO A 602 -3.79 20.68 -13.69
CA PRO A 602 -3.94 19.30 -14.09
C PRO A 602 -3.33 18.36 -13.05
N SER A 603 -3.80 17.12 -13.04
CA SER A 603 -3.25 16.04 -12.21
C SER A 603 -1.74 15.88 -12.41
N TRP A 604 -1.03 15.56 -11.32
CA TRP A 604 0.43 15.37 -11.29
C TRP A 604 1.28 16.62 -11.62
N SER A 605 0.65 17.80 -11.67
CA SER A 605 1.36 19.08 -11.81
C SER A 605 1.95 19.57 -10.49
N GLU A 606 2.68 20.68 -10.51
CA GLU A 606 3.14 21.36 -9.29
C GLU A 606 2.14 22.43 -8.80
N ALA A 607 0.93 22.48 -9.39
CA ALA A 607 -0.11 23.41 -8.97
C ALA A 607 -0.66 23.05 -7.58
N ASN A 608 -1.24 24.03 -6.91
CA ASN A 608 -1.94 23.87 -5.64
C ASN A 608 -1.08 23.40 -4.45
N ARG A 609 0.23 23.66 -4.49
CA ARG A 609 1.14 23.39 -3.34
C ARG A 609 0.89 24.31 -2.16
N LEU A 610 0.46 25.55 -2.40
CA LEU A 610 0.26 26.54 -1.33
C LEU A 610 -0.92 26.15 -0.43
N SER A 611 -2.02 25.66 -0.99
CA SER A 611 -3.12 25.08 -0.19
C SER A 611 -2.65 23.89 0.64
N VAL A 612 -1.91 22.95 0.03
CA VAL A 612 -1.36 21.77 0.72
C VAL A 612 -0.42 22.15 1.86
N PHE A 613 0.60 22.98 1.62
CA PHE A 613 1.62 23.28 2.62
C PHE A 613 1.18 24.29 3.67
N SER A 614 0.19 25.14 3.37
CA SER A 614 -0.40 26.04 4.38
C SER A 614 -1.52 25.41 5.20
N GLY A 615 -2.09 24.28 4.75
CA GLY A 615 -3.26 23.66 5.38
C GLY A 615 -4.55 24.46 5.19
N ARG A 616 -4.58 25.37 4.21
CA ARG A 616 -5.74 26.22 3.92
C ARG A 616 -6.43 25.72 2.65
N PRO A 617 -7.73 25.40 2.70
CA PRO A 617 -8.47 24.95 1.52
C PRO A 617 -8.44 25.98 0.39
N THR A 618 -8.51 25.50 -0.85
CA THR A 618 -8.79 26.31 -2.03
C THR A 618 -10.10 25.89 -2.68
N TRP A 619 -10.70 26.80 -3.46
CA TRP A 619 -11.93 26.56 -4.20
C TRP A 619 -11.91 25.28 -5.05
N LEU A 620 -10.82 25.07 -5.78
CA LEU A 620 -10.58 23.88 -6.60
C LEU A 620 -9.08 23.65 -6.83
N GLY A 621 -8.59 22.43 -6.58
CA GLY A 621 -7.23 21.98 -6.85
C GLY A 621 -7.13 21.13 -8.12
N TRP A 622 -6.62 19.89 -8.01
CA TRP A 622 -6.44 19.02 -9.17
C TRP A 622 -7.77 18.45 -9.69
N VAL A 623 -8.22 18.99 -10.83
CA VAL A 623 -9.58 18.73 -11.36
C VAL A 623 -9.88 17.24 -11.52
N SER A 624 -9.01 16.45 -12.16
CA SER A 624 -9.32 15.03 -12.43
C SER A 624 -9.39 14.18 -11.17
N HIS A 625 -8.64 14.55 -10.13
CA HIS A 625 -8.68 13.86 -8.84
C HIS A 625 -9.99 14.16 -8.10
N GLU A 626 -10.37 15.43 -8.04
CA GLU A 626 -11.64 15.83 -7.42
C GLU A 626 -12.85 15.24 -8.15
N LEU A 627 -12.82 15.17 -9.49
CA LEU A 627 -13.83 14.46 -10.28
C LEU A 627 -13.92 12.98 -9.88
N LEU A 628 -12.77 12.30 -9.82
CA LEU A 628 -12.70 10.89 -9.45
C LEU A 628 -13.26 10.64 -8.05
N TRP A 629 -12.99 11.53 -7.10
CA TRP A 629 -13.38 11.36 -5.71
C TRP A 629 -14.84 11.75 -5.48
N HIS A 630 -15.33 12.86 -6.01
CA HIS A 630 -16.62 13.43 -5.57
C HIS A 630 -17.80 13.19 -6.52
N GLU A 631 -17.61 12.77 -7.77
CA GLU A 631 -18.71 12.68 -8.75
C GLU A 631 -19.48 11.35 -8.81
N GLY A 632 -19.21 10.38 -7.93
CA GLY A 632 -19.90 9.09 -7.96
C GLY A 632 -21.26 9.03 -7.26
N GLY A 633 -21.74 10.14 -6.67
CA GLY A 633 -22.90 10.14 -5.77
C GLY A 633 -24.02 11.14 -6.15
N PRO A 634 -25.24 10.97 -5.61
CA PRO A 634 -26.39 11.83 -5.90
C PRO A 634 -26.26 13.27 -5.37
N LYS A 635 -25.25 13.55 -4.53
CA LYS A 635 -24.88 14.88 -4.04
C LYS A 635 -23.55 15.37 -4.63
N ALA A 636 -23.15 14.85 -5.79
CA ALA A 636 -21.89 15.21 -6.43
C ALA A 636 -21.75 16.72 -6.59
N THR A 637 -20.63 17.24 -6.08
CA THR A 637 -20.22 18.63 -6.28
C THR A 637 -19.91 18.83 -7.76
N ASN A 638 -20.42 19.92 -8.34
CA ASN A 638 -20.16 20.26 -9.76
C ASN A 638 -18.72 20.78 -9.94
N VAL A 639 -17.76 19.86 -9.99
CA VAL A 639 -16.33 20.16 -10.10
C VAL A 639 -16.01 20.86 -11.41
N GLU A 640 -16.60 20.44 -12.53
CA GLU A 640 -16.41 21.10 -13.83
C GLU A 640 -16.92 22.54 -13.82
N GLY A 641 -18.10 22.78 -13.22
CA GLY A 641 -18.63 24.13 -13.06
C GLY A 641 -17.76 25.02 -12.17
N ARG A 642 -17.10 24.45 -11.15
CA ARG A 642 -16.13 25.18 -10.32
C ARG A 642 -14.87 25.51 -11.12
N ARG A 643 -14.37 24.58 -11.95
CA ARG A 643 -13.23 24.78 -12.87
C ARG A 643 -13.51 25.96 -13.80
N ASP A 644 -14.65 25.91 -14.49
CA ASP A 644 -15.00 26.91 -15.50
C ASP A 644 -15.17 28.30 -14.88
N ALA A 645 -15.82 28.39 -13.72
CA ALA A 645 -15.95 29.63 -12.97
C ALA A 645 -14.58 30.16 -12.50
N LEU A 646 -13.70 29.30 -11.99
CA LEU A 646 -12.38 29.71 -11.51
C LEU A 646 -11.47 30.19 -12.65
N SER A 647 -11.49 29.50 -13.79
CA SER A 647 -10.78 29.93 -15.00
C SER A 647 -11.33 31.26 -15.54
N ALA A 648 -12.65 31.43 -15.63
CA ALA A 648 -13.24 32.71 -16.02
C ALA A 648 -12.85 33.85 -15.07
N ALA A 649 -12.84 33.57 -13.76
CA ALA A 649 -12.48 34.54 -12.72
C ALA A 649 -11.01 34.96 -12.79
N LEU A 650 -10.09 33.98 -12.82
CA LEU A 650 -8.65 34.24 -12.67
C LEU A 650 -7.90 34.38 -13.99
N GLU A 651 -8.37 33.80 -15.09
CA GLU A 651 -7.67 33.85 -16.39
C GLU A 651 -8.31 34.83 -17.38
N GLN A 652 -9.59 35.20 -17.18
CA GLN A 652 -10.34 36.06 -18.11
C GLN A 652 -10.81 37.38 -17.46
N GLY A 653 -10.70 37.52 -16.14
CA GLY A 653 -11.12 38.72 -15.41
C GLY A 653 -12.64 38.90 -15.35
N ASP A 654 -13.42 37.83 -15.43
CA ASP A 654 -14.88 37.89 -15.29
C ASP A 654 -15.27 38.20 -13.83
N ALA A 655 -15.79 39.40 -13.61
CA ALA A 655 -16.19 39.88 -12.28
C ALA A 655 -17.30 39.05 -11.63
N LYS A 656 -18.26 38.52 -12.40
CA LYS A 656 -19.36 37.69 -11.86
C LYS A 656 -18.84 36.32 -11.45
N ALA A 657 -17.96 35.74 -12.26
CA ALA A 657 -17.30 34.48 -11.93
C ALA A 657 -16.43 34.64 -10.68
N PHE A 658 -15.70 35.76 -10.57
CA PHE A 658 -14.89 36.08 -9.40
C PHE A 658 -15.75 36.30 -8.13
N GLU A 659 -16.89 37.00 -8.22
CA GLU A 659 -17.84 37.15 -7.10
C GLU A 659 -18.36 35.80 -6.62
N ARG A 660 -18.74 34.95 -7.58
CA ARG A 660 -19.23 33.62 -7.30
C ARG A 660 -18.17 32.78 -6.61
N ALA A 661 -16.94 32.77 -7.12
CA ALA A 661 -15.84 32.01 -6.55
C ALA A 661 -15.53 32.49 -5.12
N LEU A 662 -15.39 33.80 -4.88
CA LEU A 662 -15.16 34.35 -3.54
C LEU A 662 -16.30 34.05 -2.57
N THR A 663 -17.54 34.24 -3.00
CA THR A 663 -18.71 34.05 -2.12
C THR A 663 -18.90 32.59 -1.75
N GLN A 664 -18.71 31.67 -2.69
CA GLN A 664 -18.94 30.24 -2.46
C GLN A 664 -17.75 29.56 -1.78
N SER A 665 -16.51 30.03 -2.00
CA SER A 665 -15.31 29.52 -1.31
C SER A 665 -15.15 30.07 0.11
N ASP A 666 -15.77 31.21 0.40
CA ASP A 666 -15.44 32.05 1.55
C ASP A 666 -13.94 32.39 1.63
N ALA A 667 -13.27 32.48 0.46
CA ALA A 667 -11.84 32.71 0.39
C ALA A 667 -11.47 34.09 0.90
N ARG A 668 -10.45 34.11 1.75
CA ARG A 668 -9.86 35.33 2.32
C ARG A 668 -8.59 35.75 1.60
N TYR A 669 -7.85 34.80 1.02
CA TYR A 669 -6.55 35.06 0.40
C TYR A 669 -6.59 34.65 -1.06
N ILE A 670 -6.45 35.62 -1.97
CA ILE A 670 -6.43 35.36 -3.41
C ILE A 670 -4.98 35.33 -3.88
N LEU A 671 -4.58 34.21 -4.47
CA LEU A 671 -3.25 33.99 -5.00
C LEU A 671 -3.23 34.36 -6.48
N VAL A 672 -2.33 35.28 -6.81
CA VAL A 672 -2.19 35.83 -8.16
C VAL A 672 -0.76 35.65 -8.65
N GLY A 673 -0.61 34.88 -9.72
CA GLY A 673 0.62 34.61 -10.45
C GLY A 673 0.84 35.59 -11.61
N GLY A 674 1.86 36.43 -11.48
CA GLY A 674 2.35 37.30 -12.52
C GLY A 674 1.50 38.57 -12.80
N PRO A 675 2.01 39.49 -13.63
CA PRO A 675 1.38 40.79 -13.84
C PRO A 675 0.04 40.74 -14.58
N GLN A 676 -0.12 39.80 -15.53
CA GLN A 676 -1.34 39.67 -16.34
C GLN A 676 -2.53 39.26 -15.47
N GLN A 677 -2.36 38.21 -14.65
CA GLN A 677 -3.39 37.75 -13.74
C GLN A 677 -3.77 38.84 -12.72
N LEU A 678 -2.78 39.61 -12.26
CA LEU A 678 -3.02 40.74 -11.36
C LEU A 678 -3.83 41.86 -12.02
N SER A 679 -3.65 42.11 -13.31
CA SER A 679 -4.52 43.03 -14.05
C SER A 679 -5.95 42.53 -14.07
N TYR A 680 -6.16 41.27 -14.46
CA TYR A 680 -7.51 40.69 -14.55
C TYR A 680 -8.26 40.73 -13.22
N VAL A 681 -7.59 40.36 -12.12
CA VAL A 681 -8.21 40.42 -10.78
C VAL A 681 -8.52 41.86 -10.37
N ARG A 682 -7.65 42.84 -10.69
CA ARG A 682 -7.91 44.25 -10.40
C ARG A 682 -9.05 44.82 -11.23
N ASP A 683 -9.13 44.46 -12.50
CA ASP A 683 -10.19 44.90 -13.42
C ASP A 683 -11.54 44.34 -12.97
N ALA A 684 -11.60 43.05 -12.63
CA ALA A 684 -12.79 42.41 -12.06
C ALA A 684 -13.27 43.15 -10.79
N MET A 685 -12.34 43.56 -9.92
CA MET A 685 -12.67 44.26 -8.67
C MET A 685 -13.33 45.63 -8.86
N THR A 686 -13.01 46.36 -9.93
CA THR A 686 -13.67 47.66 -10.18
C THR A 686 -15.18 47.54 -10.34
N GLN A 687 -15.67 46.32 -10.60
CA GLN A 687 -17.08 46.01 -10.85
C GLN A 687 -17.77 45.37 -9.63
N MET A 688 -17.08 45.21 -8.49
CA MET A 688 -17.56 44.44 -7.33
C MET A 688 -17.70 45.31 -6.07
N PRO A 689 -18.90 45.77 -5.70
CA PRO A 689 -19.09 46.72 -4.60
C PRO A 689 -19.04 46.09 -3.19
N ARG A 690 -19.00 44.75 -3.06
CA ARG A 690 -19.19 44.02 -1.78
C ARG A 690 -17.90 43.59 -1.07
N HIS A 691 -16.75 43.71 -1.73
CA HIS A 691 -15.47 43.25 -1.18
C HIS A 691 -14.40 44.31 -1.33
N ARG A 692 -13.59 44.50 -0.28
CA ARG A 692 -12.38 45.31 -0.35
C ARG A 692 -11.18 44.38 -0.44
N LEU A 693 -10.37 44.53 -1.49
CA LEU A 693 -9.09 43.84 -1.58
C LEU A 693 -7.95 44.76 -1.12
N SER A 694 -7.09 44.24 -0.25
CA SER A 694 -5.80 44.86 0.06
C SER A 694 -4.67 43.94 -0.39
N THR A 695 -3.49 44.50 -0.68
CA THR A 695 -2.31 43.68 -0.95
C THR A 695 -1.70 43.24 0.38
N GLY A 696 -1.77 41.94 0.69
CA GLY A 696 -1.20 41.37 1.90
C GLY A 696 0.28 41.00 1.75
N PHE A 697 0.64 40.46 0.59
CA PHE A 697 2.02 40.10 0.23
C PHE A 697 2.28 40.42 -1.24
N LYS A 698 3.48 40.89 -1.56
CA LYS A 698 3.92 41.20 -2.93
C LYS A 698 5.34 40.69 -3.15
N GLY A 699 5.47 39.59 -3.89
CA GLY A 699 6.73 39.07 -4.44
C GLY A 699 6.96 39.55 -5.87
N ASN A 700 7.94 38.96 -6.57
CA ASN A 700 8.17 39.28 -7.97
C ASN A 700 7.17 38.56 -8.89
N TRP A 701 6.79 37.33 -8.53
CA TRP A 701 5.90 36.48 -9.32
C TRP A 701 4.58 36.19 -8.63
N ILE A 702 4.55 36.18 -7.29
CA ILE A 702 3.33 35.90 -6.52
C ILE A 702 2.87 37.16 -5.78
N THR A 703 1.61 37.54 -5.95
CA THR A 703 0.93 38.54 -5.13
C THR A 703 -0.21 37.86 -4.38
N VAL A 704 -0.32 38.11 -3.07
CA VAL A 704 -1.44 37.66 -2.25
C VAL A 704 -2.32 38.86 -1.94
N LEU A 705 -3.55 38.83 -2.42
CA LEU A 705 -4.58 39.81 -2.08
C LEU A 705 -5.41 39.28 -0.90
N VAL A 706 -5.80 40.17 0.01
CA VAL A 706 -6.65 39.86 1.16
C VAL A 706 -8.03 40.43 0.89
N ALA A 707 -9.04 39.56 0.87
CA ALA A 707 -10.43 39.93 0.75
C ALA A 707 -11.03 40.20 2.13
N GLU A 708 -11.58 41.40 2.29
CA GLU A 708 -12.37 41.81 3.45
C GLU A 708 -13.83 41.98 2.98
N LYS A 709 -14.76 41.32 3.66
CA LYS A 709 -16.20 41.56 3.49
C LYS A 709 -16.52 42.95 4.06
N LEU A 710 -17.13 43.79 3.23
CA LEU A 710 -17.60 45.13 3.61
C LEU A 710 -18.92 45.07 4.38
#